data_AF-A0A3A5JA97-F1
#
_entry.id   AF-A0A3A5JA97-F1
#
_cell.length_a   1.000
_cell.length_b   1.000
_cell.length_c   1.000
_cell.angle_alpha   90.00
_cell.angle_beta   90.00
_cell.angle_gamma   90.00
#
_symmetry.space_group_name_H-M   'P 1'
#
loop_
_entity.id
_entity.type
_entity.pdbx_description
1 polymer ?
#
loop_
_entity_poly.entity_id
_entity_poly.type
_entity_poly.pdbx_seq_one_letter_code
_entity_poly.pdbx_strand_id
1 'polypeptide(L)'
;MRKIALTVTLVAALFTQTGCAASDTDKMPQPVPDAGAGPAKGYTPLVPDNNEGKIDKEIVRELQENHYNKVGLDDAFSTQFFKAYLDDLDGTHSVFLASDIQRLKKKYGDSLDDQLRNGHLNAAFDIFNTYQKRRIQIDQWALARIGQGLDTLDLNNDESFNVDREDAPWPADAAAREKLWRKQLENQVIDLRLSDVAPDEIQKRLTQRYTNELKQLRQAEPTDAFSVYMDAYTHSYDPHTDYFSPRRAEDFSIDMNLSLQGIGAELRSKNGYAELVRLIPGGPAAKSGKLKPTDRIIAVGQGKSGDFTDVIGMRLDETVQLIRGKKDSYVRLQVQPADSGQTKTVTLQRDKIKLKDQAASSKIIHVKQDGKSHKIGLLTLPSFYNGTSDDVKKQLVKLKKDNVDGVVLDLRNNGGGALGEAMQLIGLFMDSAPGVQIRDANGNIQVLGDRNNGAVYSGPLAVMTNRLSASASEIVAGALQDYGRAIILGSRTFGKGTVQTLLPLSEGQLKLTEAKFYRVSGKSTQDRGVKPDIDFASAIDPDKIGESALPNALPYDTIPPTAYPTSDAINGVLNTLRQEHNARVAHEPDFQYLVKRIQAAREESNKTTVSLNIDTRRAEQNKLQQQMLSLANTHRKATGKPPYENYKAFEDAQDAEQSGNDDEGDDSETLPDQTPGMSNTDKIDAYQTESAHILLDMIHAIVAKQDQQGND
;
A
#
# COMPACT_ATOMS: atom_id res chain seq x y z
N MET A 1 4.37 -1.70 -6.55
CA MET A 1 3.12 -1.74 -5.76
C MET A 1 1.87 -2.13 -6.56
N ARG A 2 1.84 -2.01 -7.91
CA ARG A 2 0.71 -2.49 -8.74
C ARG A 2 0.45 -4.02 -8.65
N LYS A 3 1.49 -4.85 -8.43
CA LYS A 3 1.39 -6.31 -8.21
C LYS A 3 0.47 -6.72 -7.03
N ILE A 4 0.18 -5.81 -6.10
CA ILE A 4 -0.58 -6.09 -4.87
C ILE A 4 -2.10 -6.02 -5.11
N ALA A 5 -2.56 -5.28 -6.13
CA ALA A 5 -3.99 -4.99 -6.27
C ALA A 5 -4.83 -6.15 -6.84
N LEU A 6 -4.25 -7.06 -7.62
CA LEU A 6 -5.02 -8.02 -8.44
C LEU A 6 -5.29 -9.39 -7.79
N THR A 7 -4.48 -9.82 -6.82
CA THR A 7 -4.54 -11.21 -6.30
C THR A 7 -5.41 -11.37 -5.04
N VAL A 8 -5.86 -10.27 -4.42
CA VAL A 8 -6.57 -10.30 -3.11
C VAL A 8 -8.05 -9.86 -3.22
N THR A 9 -8.52 -9.42 -4.38
CA THR A 9 -9.87 -8.85 -4.56
C THR A 9 -11.02 -9.86 -4.39
N LEU A 10 -10.76 -11.16 -4.19
CA LEU A 10 -11.79 -12.20 -4.20
C LEU A 10 -12.55 -12.39 -2.86
N VAL A 11 -12.24 -11.67 -1.77
CA VAL A 11 -12.85 -11.94 -0.44
C VAL A 11 -13.42 -10.70 0.30
N ALA A 12 -13.32 -9.48 -0.21
CA ALA A 12 -13.84 -8.29 0.50
C ALA A 12 -14.80 -7.45 -0.37
N ALA A 13 -16.09 -7.79 -0.35
CA ALA A 13 -17.15 -6.90 -0.83
C ALA A 13 -18.45 -7.18 -0.07
N LEU A 14 -18.67 -6.50 1.06
CA LEU A 14 -19.94 -6.45 1.76
C LEU A 14 -20.27 -5.02 2.23
N PHE A 15 -21.44 -4.58 1.77
CA PHE A 15 -22.39 -3.55 2.20
C PHE A 15 -21.99 -2.20 2.84
N THR A 16 -22.56 -1.15 2.26
CA THR A 16 -23.25 -0.10 3.04
C THR A 16 -24.75 -0.15 2.71
N GLN A 17 -25.58 -0.40 3.74
CA GLN A 17 -27.01 -0.10 3.76
C GLN A 17 -27.22 1.20 4.54
N THR A 18 -28.08 2.09 4.06
CA THR A 18 -29.07 2.75 4.91
C THR A 18 -30.38 2.90 4.12
N GLY A 19 -31.47 2.45 4.73
CA GLY A 19 -32.81 2.53 4.18
C GLY A 19 -33.50 3.85 4.48
N CYS A 20 -34.56 4.13 3.74
CA CYS A 20 -35.74 4.80 4.26
C CYS A 20 -37.00 4.45 3.44
N ALA A 21 -38.04 4.15 4.21
CA ALA A 21 -39.47 3.95 3.96
C ALA A 21 -40.06 4.09 2.54
N ALA A 22 -40.92 3.12 2.24
CA ALA A 22 -41.91 3.16 1.17
C ALA A 22 -42.99 4.22 1.41
N SER A 23 -43.31 4.99 0.36
CA SER A 23 -44.66 5.50 0.10
C SER A 23 -44.86 5.65 -1.41
N ASP A 24 -45.96 5.08 -1.89
CA ASP A 24 -46.39 5.00 -3.29
C ASP A 24 -46.40 6.35 -4.04
N THR A 25 -45.91 6.36 -5.27
CA THR A 25 -46.70 6.51 -6.52
C THR A 25 -45.81 6.92 -7.69
N ASP A 26 -45.72 6.01 -8.66
CA ASP A 26 -45.93 6.27 -10.09
C ASP A 26 -45.25 7.51 -10.73
N LYS A 27 -44.01 7.32 -11.20
CA LYS A 27 -43.52 7.70 -12.54
C LYS A 27 -42.00 7.48 -12.62
N MET A 28 -41.59 6.54 -13.47
CA MET A 28 -40.20 6.45 -13.93
C MET A 28 -39.74 7.82 -14.44
N PRO A 29 -38.59 8.36 -14.01
CA PRO A 29 -37.99 9.49 -14.70
C PRO A 29 -37.66 9.03 -16.12
N GLN A 30 -38.30 9.67 -17.09
CA GLN A 30 -38.04 9.49 -18.51
C GLN A 30 -36.53 9.67 -18.79
N PRO A 31 -35.95 8.92 -19.75
CA PRO A 31 -34.58 9.17 -20.18
C PRO A 31 -34.46 10.64 -20.59
N VAL A 32 -33.50 11.33 -20.01
CA VAL A 32 -33.16 12.70 -20.41
C VAL A 32 -32.90 12.67 -21.92
N PRO A 33 -33.61 13.47 -22.73
CA PRO A 33 -33.42 13.48 -24.18
C PRO A 33 -31.98 13.85 -24.48
N ASP A 34 -31.39 13.07 -25.39
CA ASP A 34 -30.13 13.31 -26.05
C ASP A 34 -30.08 14.73 -26.64
N ALA A 35 -29.63 15.68 -25.83
CA ALA A 35 -29.31 17.03 -26.24
C ALA A 35 -27.82 17.06 -26.60
N GLY A 36 -27.52 16.51 -27.78
CA GLY A 36 -26.24 16.70 -28.45
C GLY A 36 -25.37 15.46 -28.59
N ALA A 37 -25.91 14.39 -29.17
CA ALA A 37 -25.11 13.46 -29.99
C ALA A 37 -24.49 14.20 -31.19
N GLY A 38 -23.44 14.97 -30.92
CA GLY A 38 -22.31 15.05 -31.83
C GLY A 38 -21.64 13.66 -31.92
N PRO A 39 -20.86 13.38 -32.98
CA PRO A 39 -20.21 12.09 -33.14
C PRO A 39 -19.42 11.77 -31.88
N ALA A 40 -19.44 10.50 -31.44
CA ALA A 40 -18.65 10.01 -30.32
C ALA A 40 -17.29 10.73 -30.30
N LYS A 41 -16.98 11.52 -29.25
CA LYS A 41 -15.66 12.15 -29.12
C LYS A 41 -14.63 11.05 -29.31
N GLY A 42 -14.00 11.05 -30.48
CA GLY A 42 -13.11 10.00 -30.92
C GLY A 42 -11.94 9.90 -29.95
N TYR A 43 -11.46 8.68 -29.74
CA TYR A 43 -10.14 8.49 -29.18
C TYR A 43 -9.13 9.26 -30.05
N THR A 44 -8.52 10.30 -29.49
CA THR A 44 -7.42 11.03 -30.12
C THR A 44 -6.11 10.44 -29.60
N PRO A 45 -5.23 9.91 -30.47
CA PRO A 45 -3.93 9.43 -30.03
C PRO A 45 -3.17 10.53 -29.31
N LEU A 46 -2.60 10.19 -28.14
CA LEU A 46 -1.73 11.10 -27.41
C LEU A 46 -0.44 11.30 -28.22
N VAL A 47 0.12 12.50 -28.13
CA VAL A 47 1.42 12.86 -28.70
C VAL A 47 2.31 13.42 -27.58
N PRO A 48 3.63 13.24 -27.66
CA PRO A 48 4.54 13.79 -26.66
C PRO A 48 4.44 15.31 -26.58
N ASP A 49 4.60 15.85 -25.37
CA ASP A 49 4.84 17.28 -25.18
C ASP A 49 6.29 17.66 -25.56
N ASN A 50 6.51 18.95 -25.85
CA ASN A 50 7.79 19.54 -26.24
C ASN A 50 8.89 19.39 -25.17
N ASN A 51 8.54 19.13 -23.90
CA ASN A 51 9.52 18.99 -22.83
C ASN A 51 9.89 17.54 -22.50
N GLU A 52 9.01 16.57 -22.76
CA GLU A 52 9.20 15.18 -22.34
C GLU A 52 10.47 14.53 -22.93
N GLY A 53 10.78 14.80 -24.19
CA GLY A 53 12.03 14.32 -24.81
C GLY A 53 13.31 14.94 -24.20
N LYS A 54 13.22 16.10 -23.54
CA LYS A 54 14.35 16.66 -22.77
C LYS A 54 14.48 15.97 -21.42
N ILE A 55 13.37 15.75 -20.74
CA ILE A 55 13.31 15.06 -19.44
C ILE A 55 13.83 13.63 -19.58
N ASP A 56 13.44 12.92 -20.65
CA ASP A 56 13.96 11.60 -21.00
C ASP A 56 15.50 11.58 -21.02
N LYS A 57 16.11 12.52 -21.76
CA LYS A 57 17.58 12.62 -21.84
C LYS A 57 18.24 12.99 -20.51
N GLU A 58 17.59 13.80 -19.67
CA GLU A 58 18.06 14.08 -18.32
C GLU A 58 18.05 12.80 -17.48
N ILE A 59 16.95 12.04 -17.48
CA ILE A 59 16.83 10.76 -16.77
C ILE A 59 17.88 9.77 -17.27
N VAL A 60 18.05 9.62 -18.59
CA VAL A 60 19.07 8.74 -19.18
C VAL A 60 20.47 9.11 -18.70
N ARG A 61 20.81 10.41 -18.70
CA ARG A 61 22.11 10.88 -18.21
C ARG A 61 22.32 10.52 -16.74
N GLU A 62 21.37 10.89 -15.88
CA GLU A 62 21.49 10.64 -14.44
C GLU A 62 21.59 9.15 -14.12
N LEU A 63 20.83 8.30 -14.82
CA LEU A 63 20.91 6.85 -14.63
C LEU A 63 22.25 6.27 -15.07
N GLN A 64 22.76 6.67 -16.24
CA GLN A 64 24.04 6.17 -16.74
C GLN A 64 25.23 6.61 -15.88
N GLU A 65 25.22 7.87 -15.41
CA GLU A 65 26.32 8.44 -14.64
C GLU A 65 26.26 8.02 -13.16
N ASN A 66 25.10 8.14 -12.52
CA ASN A 66 24.99 8.18 -11.06
C ASN A 66 24.32 6.95 -10.43
N HIS A 67 23.61 6.13 -11.21
CA HIS A 67 22.94 4.95 -10.65
C HIS A 67 23.94 3.93 -10.09
N TYR A 68 23.56 3.27 -8.98
CA TYR A 68 24.37 2.22 -8.34
C TYR A 68 24.62 1.03 -9.26
N ASN A 69 23.55 0.50 -9.84
CA ASN A 69 23.62 -0.54 -10.86
C ASN A 69 24.03 0.07 -12.20
N LYS A 70 25.05 -0.50 -12.86
CA LYS A 70 25.54 -0.05 -14.17
C LYS A 70 24.90 -0.91 -15.26
N VAL A 71 23.88 -0.35 -15.92
CA VAL A 71 23.14 -0.99 -17.01
C VAL A 71 23.65 -0.43 -18.34
N GLY A 72 24.03 -1.32 -19.27
CA GLY A 72 24.31 -0.93 -20.64
C GLY A 72 23.01 -0.75 -21.42
N LEU A 73 22.88 0.39 -22.12
CA LEU A 73 21.80 0.58 -23.09
C LEU A 73 22.23 -0.09 -24.39
N ASP A 74 21.57 -1.15 -24.83
CA ASP A 74 21.83 -1.84 -26.09
C ASP A 74 20.56 -2.56 -26.58
N ASP A 75 20.63 -3.27 -27.71
CA ASP A 75 19.48 -4.00 -28.27
C ASP A 75 18.92 -5.07 -27.30
N ALA A 76 19.77 -5.65 -26.43
CA ALA A 76 19.34 -6.62 -25.45
C ALA A 76 18.55 -5.95 -24.31
N PHE A 77 19.02 -4.78 -23.85
CA PHE A 77 18.28 -3.90 -22.95
C PHE A 77 16.93 -3.51 -23.55
N SER A 78 16.92 -3.06 -24.82
CA SER A 78 15.70 -2.71 -25.55
C SER A 78 14.65 -3.83 -25.51
N THR A 79 15.08 -5.08 -25.70
CA THR A 79 14.17 -6.23 -25.68
C THR A 79 13.57 -6.46 -24.29
N GLN A 80 14.37 -6.33 -23.23
CA GLN A 80 13.89 -6.50 -21.86
C GLN A 80 12.97 -5.36 -21.42
N PHE A 81 13.37 -4.11 -21.72
CA PHE A 81 12.58 -2.93 -21.45
C PHE A 81 11.25 -2.94 -22.20
N PHE A 82 11.24 -3.39 -23.46
CA PHE A 82 10.00 -3.57 -24.23
C PHE A 82 9.04 -4.53 -23.53
N LYS A 83 9.53 -5.67 -23.01
CA LYS A 83 8.70 -6.60 -22.24
C LYS A 83 8.17 -5.94 -20.96
N ALA A 84 9.05 -5.33 -20.17
CA ALA A 84 8.67 -4.69 -18.91
C ALA A 84 7.60 -3.63 -19.10
N TYR A 85 7.72 -2.80 -20.14
CA TYR A 85 6.72 -1.77 -20.44
C TYR A 85 5.36 -2.36 -20.86
N LEU A 86 5.36 -3.48 -21.59
CA LEU A 86 4.12 -4.20 -21.90
C LEU A 86 3.49 -4.82 -20.65
N ASP A 87 4.29 -5.40 -19.76
CA ASP A 87 3.81 -5.97 -18.50
C ASP A 87 3.23 -4.89 -17.57
N ASP A 88 3.84 -3.69 -17.53
CA ASP A 88 3.34 -2.55 -16.75
C ASP A 88 1.99 -2.00 -17.25
N LEU A 89 1.71 -2.17 -18.54
CA LEU A 89 0.43 -1.80 -19.18
C LEU A 89 -0.60 -2.93 -19.10
N ASP A 90 -0.22 -4.17 -19.38
CA ASP A 90 -1.12 -5.31 -19.56
C ASP A 90 -0.56 -6.59 -18.94
N GLY A 91 -0.09 -6.55 -17.69
CA GLY A 91 0.51 -7.72 -17.01
C GLY A 91 -0.42 -8.92 -16.78
N THR A 92 -1.71 -8.81 -17.12
CA THR A 92 -2.64 -9.97 -17.15
C THR A 92 -2.82 -10.56 -18.54
N HIS A 93 -2.12 -9.99 -19.52
CA HIS A 93 -2.16 -10.34 -20.93
C HIS A 93 -3.62 -10.50 -21.40
N SER A 94 -4.43 -9.47 -21.14
CA SER A 94 -5.88 -9.46 -21.40
C SER A 94 -6.33 -8.34 -22.33
N VAL A 95 -5.49 -7.33 -22.57
CA VAL A 95 -5.86 -6.14 -23.35
C VAL A 95 -5.32 -6.20 -24.78
N PHE A 96 -4.01 -6.40 -24.94
CA PHE A 96 -3.36 -6.47 -26.24
C PHE A 96 -3.72 -7.75 -27.00
N LEU A 97 -3.68 -7.69 -28.33
CA LEU A 97 -3.68 -8.89 -29.16
C LEU A 97 -2.25 -9.34 -29.45
N ALA A 98 -2.05 -10.64 -29.68
CA ALA A 98 -0.77 -11.18 -30.11
C ALA A 98 -0.23 -10.48 -31.37
N SER A 99 -1.12 -10.10 -32.30
CA SER A 99 -0.75 -9.31 -33.49
C SER A 99 -0.25 -7.90 -33.17
N ASP A 100 -0.78 -7.27 -32.12
CA ASP A 100 -0.32 -5.95 -31.68
C ASP A 100 1.10 -6.06 -31.14
N ILE A 101 1.35 -7.05 -30.27
CA ILE A 101 2.68 -7.32 -29.70
C ILE A 101 3.70 -7.62 -30.80
N GLN A 102 3.36 -8.48 -31.77
CA GLN A 102 4.25 -8.79 -32.89
C GLN A 102 4.59 -7.55 -33.73
N ARG A 103 3.59 -6.71 -34.05
CA ARG A 103 3.78 -5.45 -34.79
C ARG A 103 4.68 -4.50 -34.03
N LEU A 104 4.40 -4.27 -32.75
CA LEU A 104 5.13 -3.34 -31.89
C LEU A 104 6.57 -3.81 -31.66
N LYS A 105 6.76 -5.11 -31.40
CA LYS A 105 8.08 -5.73 -31.25
C LYS A 105 8.92 -5.59 -32.51
N LYS A 106 8.34 -5.84 -33.69
CA LYS A 106 9.04 -5.66 -34.98
C LYS A 106 9.44 -4.20 -35.22
N LYS A 107 8.67 -3.25 -34.71
CA LYS A 107 8.88 -1.81 -34.95
C LYS A 107 9.86 -1.18 -33.96
N TYR A 108 9.91 -1.66 -32.72
CA TYR A 108 10.62 -0.98 -31.63
C TYR A 108 11.45 -1.89 -30.72
N GLY A 109 11.33 -3.21 -30.85
CA GLY A 109 11.82 -4.15 -29.83
C GLY A 109 13.33 -4.12 -29.60
N ASP A 110 14.10 -3.67 -30.58
CA ASP A 110 15.57 -3.54 -30.54
C ASP A 110 16.04 -2.07 -30.55
N SER A 111 15.14 -1.09 -30.54
CA SER A 111 15.49 0.32 -30.79
C SER A 111 15.04 1.28 -29.68
N LEU A 112 14.68 0.77 -28.49
CA LEU A 112 14.22 1.61 -27.38
C LEU A 112 15.37 2.37 -26.73
N ASP A 113 16.54 1.74 -26.62
CA ASP A 113 17.79 2.35 -26.16
C ASP A 113 18.19 3.57 -27.01
N ASP A 114 18.13 3.45 -28.33
CA ASP A 114 18.36 4.57 -29.24
C ASP A 114 17.31 5.66 -29.10
N GLN A 115 16.05 5.28 -28.87
CA GLN A 115 14.97 6.25 -28.64
C GLN A 115 15.21 7.04 -27.36
N LEU A 116 15.53 6.37 -26.25
CA LEU A 116 15.87 6.98 -24.96
C LEU A 116 17.06 7.96 -25.08
N ARG A 117 18.16 7.52 -25.70
CA ARG A 117 19.36 8.38 -25.88
C ARG A 117 19.06 9.68 -26.62
N ASN A 118 18.15 9.62 -27.59
CA ASN A 118 17.84 10.75 -28.46
C ASN A 118 16.64 11.58 -27.97
N GLY A 119 15.94 11.16 -26.91
CA GLY A 119 14.71 11.84 -26.47
C GLY A 119 13.52 11.60 -27.40
N HIS A 120 13.51 10.49 -28.14
CA HIS A 120 12.47 10.14 -29.10
C HIS A 120 11.42 9.25 -28.44
N LEU A 121 10.17 9.72 -28.35
CA LEU A 121 9.10 9.06 -27.60
C LEU A 121 8.08 8.32 -28.49
N ASN A 122 8.47 7.95 -29.71
CA ASN A 122 7.56 7.33 -30.67
C ASN A 122 7.04 5.96 -30.19
N ALA A 123 7.93 5.13 -29.63
CA ALA A 123 7.56 3.82 -29.10
C ALA A 123 6.65 3.94 -27.87
N ALA A 124 7.02 4.80 -26.92
CA ALA A 124 6.24 5.07 -25.71
C ALA A 124 4.78 5.36 -26.06
N PHE A 125 4.56 6.33 -26.95
CA PHE A 125 3.22 6.75 -27.30
C PHE A 125 2.49 5.77 -28.24
N ASP A 126 3.14 5.12 -29.22
CA ASP A 126 2.47 4.12 -30.09
C ASP A 126 1.98 2.90 -29.28
N ILE A 127 2.80 2.41 -28.34
CA ILE A 127 2.44 1.29 -27.47
C ILE A 127 1.29 1.69 -26.52
N PHE A 128 1.42 2.82 -25.81
CA PHE A 128 0.38 3.32 -24.91
C PHE A 128 -0.93 3.59 -25.65
N ASN A 129 -0.87 4.20 -26.82
CA ASN A 129 -2.03 4.48 -27.65
C ASN A 129 -2.71 3.19 -28.15
N THR A 130 -1.92 2.16 -28.47
CA THR A 130 -2.46 0.84 -28.81
C THR A 130 -3.21 0.24 -27.61
N TYR A 131 -2.63 0.31 -26.42
CA TYR A 131 -3.27 -0.14 -25.17
C TYR A 131 -4.60 0.60 -24.93
N GLN A 132 -4.57 1.93 -24.92
CA GLN A 132 -5.75 2.79 -24.72
C GLN A 132 -6.89 2.44 -25.67
N LYS A 133 -6.57 2.31 -26.96
CA LYS A 133 -7.55 1.92 -27.99
C LYS A 133 -8.15 0.55 -27.70
N ARG A 134 -7.34 -0.43 -27.29
CA ARG A 134 -7.82 -1.77 -26.95
C ARG A 134 -8.70 -1.76 -25.70
N ARG A 135 -8.31 -1.03 -24.67
CA ARG A 135 -9.08 -0.89 -23.42
C ARG A 135 -10.44 -0.22 -23.66
N ILE A 136 -10.48 0.88 -24.43
CA ILE A 136 -11.73 1.55 -24.80
C ILE A 136 -12.68 0.59 -25.53
N GLN A 137 -12.17 -0.24 -26.45
CA GLN A 137 -12.99 -1.25 -27.15
C GLN A 137 -13.58 -2.29 -26.18
N ILE A 138 -12.79 -2.73 -25.20
CA ILE A 138 -13.22 -3.70 -24.19
C ILE A 138 -14.32 -3.10 -23.32
N ASP A 139 -14.15 -1.87 -22.82
CA ASP A 139 -15.13 -1.23 -21.93
C ASP A 139 -16.43 -0.94 -22.67
N GLN A 140 -16.35 -0.52 -23.94
CA GLN A 140 -17.52 -0.36 -24.80
C GLN A 140 -18.26 -1.69 -25.03
N TRP A 141 -17.52 -2.78 -25.27
CA TRP A 141 -18.10 -4.11 -25.39
C TRP A 141 -18.76 -4.55 -24.07
N ALA A 142 -18.10 -4.34 -22.93
CA ALA A 142 -18.62 -4.72 -21.62
C ALA A 142 -19.92 -3.95 -21.31
N LEU A 143 -19.95 -2.63 -21.55
CA LEU A 143 -21.15 -1.80 -21.40
C LEU A 143 -22.29 -2.28 -22.31
N ALA A 144 -22.01 -2.59 -23.58
CA ALA A 144 -23.00 -3.13 -24.50
C ALA A 144 -23.53 -4.49 -24.02
N ARG A 145 -22.64 -5.36 -23.52
CA ARG A 145 -23.00 -6.68 -23.01
C ARG A 145 -23.86 -6.59 -21.75
N ILE A 146 -23.50 -5.72 -20.81
CA ILE A 146 -24.28 -5.44 -19.59
C ILE A 146 -25.66 -4.86 -19.96
N GLY A 147 -25.71 -3.98 -20.95
CA GLY A 147 -26.96 -3.38 -21.46
C GLY A 147 -27.93 -4.38 -22.09
N GLN A 148 -27.45 -5.54 -22.54
CA GLN A 148 -28.31 -6.64 -23.05
C GLN A 148 -29.02 -7.42 -21.93
N GLY A 149 -28.64 -7.21 -20.66
CA GLY A 149 -29.15 -7.96 -19.51
C GLY A 149 -28.15 -9.00 -19.02
N LEU A 150 -28.00 -9.09 -17.69
CA LEU A 150 -27.08 -10.04 -17.04
C LEU A 150 -27.56 -11.49 -17.11
N ASP A 151 -28.84 -11.72 -17.39
CA ASP A 151 -29.46 -13.01 -17.66
C ASP A 151 -28.95 -13.64 -18.97
N THR A 152 -28.34 -12.86 -19.86
CA THR A 152 -27.69 -13.36 -21.07
C THR A 152 -26.34 -14.04 -20.81
N LEU A 153 -25.79 -13.93 -19.60
CA LEU A 153 -24.56 -14.59 -19.17
C LEU A 153 -24.88 -15.99 -18.64
N ASP A 154 -24.13 -17.00 -19.10
CA ASP A 154 -24.25 -18.36 -18.58
C ASP A 154 -23.38 -18.50 -17.33
N LEU A 155 -23.99 -18.47 -16.15
CA LEU A 155 -23.31 -18.63 -14.86
C LEU A 155 -23.37 -20.07 -14.33
N ASN A 156 -23.80 -21.03 -15.15
CA ASN A 156 -23.93 -22.45 -14.78
C ASN A 156 -23.05 -23.37 -15.65
N ASN A 157 -22.16 -22.79 -16.46
CA ASN A 157 -21.23 -23.54 -17.29
C ASN A 157 -20.12 -24.21 -16.45
N ASP A 158 -19.45 -25.21 -17.02
CA ASP A 158 -18.33 -25.92 -16.37
C ASP A 158 -16.96 -25.27 -16.64
N GLU A 159 -16.93 -24.04 -17.17
CA GLU A 159 -15.67 -23.35 -17.42
C GLU A 159 -15.05 -22.82 -16.12
N SER A 160 -13.73 -22.72 -16.13
CA SER A 160 -12.98 -21.97 -15.13
C SER A 160 -12.36 -20.71 -15.74
N PHE A 161 -12.02 -19.79 -14.84
CA PHE A 161 -11.25 -18.58 -15.14
C PHE A 161 -9.93 -18.63 -14.38
N ASN A 162 -8.82 -18.46 -15.12
CA ASN A 162 -7.52 -18.28 -14.52
C ASN A 162 -7.39 -16.82 -14.07
N VAL A 163 -7.32 -16.61 -12.75
CA VAL A 163 -7.16 -15.29 -12.14
C VAL A 163 -5.70 -14.84 -12.13
N ASP A 164 -4.75 -15.79 -12.19
CA ASP A 164 -3.31 -15.53 -12.26
C ASP A 164 -2.81 -15.67 -13.70
N ARG A 165 -2.77 -14.54 -14.41
CA ARG A 165 -2.47 -14.49 -15.85
C ARG A 165 -1.12 -13.87 -16.20
N GLU A 166 -0.21 -13.71 -15.23
CA GLU A 166 1.11 -13.07 -15.46
C GLU A 166 1.90 -13.79 -16.57
N ASP A 167 1.79 -15.12 -16.66
CA ASP A 167 2.47 -15.93 -17.67
C ASP A 167 1.54 -16.42 -18.82
N ALA A 168 0.29 -15.96 -18.87
CA ALA A 168 -0.67 -16.41 -19.88
C ALA A 168 -0.31 -15.85 -21.28
N PRO A 169 -0.59 -16.53 -22.40
CA PRO A 169 -0.41 -15.91 -23.72
C PRO A 169 -1.41 -14.76 -23.93
N TRP A 170 -0.98 -13.69 -24.61
CA TRP A 170 -1.90 -12.67 -25.13
C TRP A 170 -2.94 -13.29 -26.07
N PRO A 171 -4.19 -12.80 -26.05
CA PRO A 171 -5.23 -13.25 -26.97
C PRO A 171 -4.78 -13.25 -28.43
N ALA A 172 -4.98 -14.37 -29.12
CA ALA A 172 -4.56 -14.51 -30.52
C ALA A 172 -5.26 -13.51 -31.45
N ASP A 173 -6.53 -13.23 -31.19
CA ASP A 173 -7.39 -12.35 -31.97
C ASP A 173 -8.50 -11.71 -31.12
N ALA A 174 -9.35 -10.91 -31.76
CA ALA A 174 -10.45 -10.22 -31.10
C ALA A 174 -11.48 -11.17 -30.46
N ALA A 175 -11.73 -12.35 -31.06
CA ALA A 175 -12.70 -13.32 -30.53
C ALA A 175 -12.15 -14.03 -29.30
N ALA A 176 -10.85 -14.39 -29.29
CA ALA A 176 -10.17 -14.92 -28.12
C ALA A 176 -10.18 -13.92 -26.96
N ARG A 177 -9.98 -12.63 -27.26
CA ARG A 177 -10.04 -11.56 -26.26
C ARG A 177 -11.45 -11.37 -25.72
N GLU A 178 -12.45 -11.36 -26.59
CA GLU A 178 -13.85 -11.28 -26.17
C GLU A 178 -14.24 -12.45 -25.25
N LYS A 179 -13.82 -13.69 -25.59
CA LYS A 179 -14.03 -14.85 -24.72
C LYS A 179 -13.38 -14.65 -23.34
N LEU A 180 -12.16 -14.12 -23.29
CA LEU A 180 -11.48 -13.83 -22.03
C LEU A 180 -12.24 -12.80 -21.19
N TRP A 181 -12.67 -11.69 -21.80
CA TRP A 181 -13.42 -10.64 -21.12
C TRP A 181 -14.84 -11.06 -20.72
N ARG A 182 -15.46 -11.98 -21.46
CA ARG A 182 -16.70 -12.65 -21.06
C ARG A 182 -16.51 -13.42 -19.76
N LYS A 183 -15.46 -14.24 -19.65
CA LYS A 183 -15.15 -14.97 -18.41
C LYS A 183 -14.88 -14.03 -17.23
N GLN A 184 -14.17 -12.92 -17.48
CA GLN A 184 -13.90 -11.93 -16.45
C GLN A 184 -15.19 -11.22 -15.99
N LEU A 185 -16.10 -10.88 -16.92
CA LEU A 185 -17.41 -10.31 -16.59
C LEU A 185 -18.30 -11.32 -15.84
N GLU A 186 -18.32 -12.58 -16.27
CA GLU A 186 -19.02 -13.68 -15.58
C GLU A 186 -18.50 -13.83 -14.14
N ASN A 187 -17.17 -13.84 -13.94
CA ASN A 187 -16.58 -13.89 -12.60
C ASN A 187 -17.01 -12.68 -11.74
N GLN A 188 -16.97 -11.45 -12.29
CA GLN A 188 -17.42 -10.26 -11.55
C GLN A 188 -18.90 -10.34 -11.14
N VAL A 189 -19.76 -10.87 -12.01
CA VAL A 189 -21.19 -11.05 -11.71
C VAL A 189 -21.40 -12.13 -10.67
N ILE A 190 -20.66 -13.24 -10.74
CA ILE A 190 -20.71 -14.31 -9.72
C ILE A 190 -20.28 -13.75 -8.37
N ASP A 191 -19.14 -13.07 -8.29
CA ASP A 191 -18.64 -12.49 -7.04
C ASP A 191 -19.69 -11.54 -6.41
N LEU A 192 -20.32 -10.67 -7.22
CA LEU A 192 -21.38 -9.78 -6.73
C LEU A 192 -22.66 -10.51 -6.31
N ARG A 193 -23.05 -11.59 -7.00
CA ARG A 193 -24.20 -12.42 -6.60
C ARG A 193 -23.94 -13.20 -5.31
N LEU A 194 -22.70 -13.60 -5.06
CA LEU A 194 -22.29 -14.29 -3.81
C LEU A 194 -22.18 -13.32 -2.62
N SER A 195 -22.11 -12.02 -2.89
CA SER A 195 -22.27 -10.95 -1.90
C SER A 195 -23.73 -10.49 -1.73
N ASP A 196 -24.70 -11.30 -2.15
CA ASP A 196 -26.15 -11.04 -2.05
C ASP A 196 -26.62 -9.71 -2.68
N VAL A 197 -25.93 -9.23 -3.72
CA VAL A 197 -26.34 -8.02 -4.46
C VAL A 197 -27.44 -8.38 -5.48
N ALA A 198 -28.54 -7.63 -5.47
CA ALA A 198 -29.66 -7.82 -6.38
C ALA A 198 -29.25 -7.59 -7.86
N PRO A 199 -29.76 -8.36 -8.84
CA PRO A 199 -29.30 -8.30 -10.24
C PRO A 199 -29.35 -6.91 -10.89
N ASP A 200 -30.36 -6.11 -10.59
CA ASP A 200 -30.52 -4.73 -11.08
C ASP A 200 -29.42 -3.81 -10.52
N GLU A 201 -29.08 -3.97 -9.24
CA GLU A 201 -28.00 -3.24 -8.60
C GLU A 201 -26.62 -3.71 -9.11
N ILE A 202 -26.43 -5.01 -9.38
CA ILE A 202 -25.22 -5.52 -10.06
C ILE A 202 -25.05 -4.82 -11.41
N GLN A 203 -26.10 -4.80 -12.23
CA GLN A 203 -26.07 -4.18 -13.56
C GLN A 203 -25.70 -2.70 -13.46
N LYS A 204 -26.31 -1.96 -12.52
CA LYS A 204 -26.01 -0.55 -12.26
C LYS A 204 -24.56 -0.33 -11.82
N ARG A 205 -24.05 -1.11 -10.86
CA ARG A 205 -22.67 -1.01 -10.36
C ARG A 205 -21.65 -1.27 -11.46
N LEU A 206 -21.84 -2.34 -12.24
CA LEU A 206 -20.93 -2.67 -13.34
C LEU A 206 -21.02 -1.62 -14.46
N THR A 207 -22.21 -1.14 -14.81
CA THR A 207 -22.38 -0.04 -15.76
C THR A 207 -21.63 1.20 -15.30
N GLN A 208 -21.75 1.57 -14.03
CA GLN A 208 -21.04 2.72 -13.46
C GLN A 208 -19.52 2.52 -13.50
N ARG A 209 -19.03 1.33 -13.13
CA ARG A 209 -17.60 0.98 -13.15
C ARG A 209 -17.01 1.15 -14.55
N TYR A 210 -17.54 0.45 -15.56
CA TYR A 210 -17.01 0.53 -16.92
C TYR A 210 -17.20 1.92 -17.55
N THR A 211 -18.25 2.67 -17.16
CA THR A 211 -18.42 4.07 -17.57
C THR A 211 -17.34 4.97 -16.97
N ASN A 212 -17.00 4.78 -15.70
CA ASN A 212 -15.92 5.52 -15.03
C ASN A 212 -14.55 5.18 -15.61
N GLU A 213 -14.26 3.91 -15.86
CA GLU A 213 -13.03 3.46 -16.53
C GLU A 213 -12.92 4.11 -17.91
N LEU A 214 -13.97 4.05 -18.73
CA LEU A 214 -14.01 4.68 -20.05
C LEU A 214 -13.80 6.20 -19.98
N LYS A 215 -14.35 6.86 -18.95
CA LYS A 215 -14.15 8.28 -18.70
C LYS A 215 -12.68 8.56 -18.38
N GLN A 216 -12.07 7.80 -17.46
CA GLN A 216 -10.65 7.96 -17.10
C GLN A 216 -9.73 7.77 -18.31
N LEU A 217 -9.95 6.73 -19.13
CA LEU A 217 -9.16 6.49 -20.34
C LEU A 217 -9.24 7.66 -21.33
N ARG A 218 -10.42 8.30 -21.44
CA ARG A 218 -10.62 9.47 -22.31
C ARG A 218 -10.02 10.77 -21.75
N GLN A 219 -9.68 10.79 -20.46
CA GLN A 219 -9.03 11.90 -19.77
C GLN A 219 -7.53 11.65 -19.56
N ALA A 220 -6.96 10.62 -20.20
CA ALA A 220 -5.52 10.38 -20.16
C ALA A 220 -4.78 11.53 -20.85
N GLU A 221 -3.69 11.98 -20.25
CA GLU A 221 -2.85 13.07 -20.74
C GLU A 221 -1.48 12.53 -21.20
N PRO A 222 -0.71 13.27 -22.01
CA PRO A 222 0.64 12.85 -22.43
C PRO A 222 1.56 12.48 -21.27
N THR A 223 1.46 13.22 -20.16
CA THR A 223 2.25 12.99 -18.94
C THR A 223 1.95 11.63 -18.29
N ASP A 224 0.74 11.08 -18.44
CA ASP A 224 0.41 9.73 -17.97
C ASP A 224 1.17 8.68 -18.81
N ALA A 225 1.16 8.83 -20.13
CA ALA A 225 1.86 7.93 -21.05
C ALA A 225 3.38 7.98 -20.84
N PHE A 226 3.93 9.20 -20.72
CA PHE A 226 5.34 9.43 -20.44
C PHE A 226 5.75 8.83 -19.09
N SER A 227 4.95 9.05 -18.04
CA SER A 227 5.26 8.56 -16.70
C SER A 227 5.30 7.03 -16.64
N VAL A 228 4.33 6.32 -17.23
CA VAL A 228 4.36 4.84 -17.24
C VAL A 228 5.55 4.30 -18.06
N TYR A 229 5.93 4.97 -19.14
CA TYR A 229 7.10 4.59 -19.93
C TYR A 229 8.42 4.82 -19.18
N MET A 230 8.55 5.98 -18.51
CA MET A 230 9.71 6.29 -17.67
C MET A 230 9.80 5.39 -16.45
N ASP A 231 8.67 5.03 -15.81
CA ASP A 231 8.64 4.07 -14.70
C ASP A 231 9.17 2.70 -15.15
N ALA A 232 8.69 2.19 -16.30
CA ALA A 232 9.20 0.93 -16.85
C ALA A 232 10.71 1.01 -17.19
N TYR A 233 11.17 2.19 -17.65
CA TYR A 233 12.59 2.42 -17.92
C TYR A 233 13.41 2.42 -16.62
N THR A 234 12.98 3.16 -15.60
CA THR A 234 13.71 3.23 -14.33
C THR A 234 13.71 1.89 -13.59
N HIS A 235 12.60 1.14 -13.62
CA HIS A 235 12.49 -0.20 -13.04
C HIS A 235 13.35 -1.26 -13.72
N SER A 236 13.87 -1.00 -14.93
CA SER A 236 14.85 -1.87 -15.57
C SER A 236 16.23 -1.83 -14.89
N TYR A 237 16.52 -0.78 -14.10
CA TYR A 237 17.75 -0.68 -13.33
C TYR A 237 17.64 -1.37 -11.97
N ASP A 238 16.56 -1.10 -11.24
CA ASP A 238 16.15 -1.75 -9.99
C ASP A 238 14.70 -1.33 -9.63
N PRO A 239 14.01 -2.02 -8.69
CA PRO A 239 12.59 -1.77 -8.45
C PRO A 239 12.28 -0.55 -7.55
N HIS A 240 13.28 0.26 -7.19
CA HIS A 240 13.15 1.44 -6.34
C HIS A 240 13.57 2.74 -7.01
N THR A 241 14.02 2.68 -8.26
CA THR A 241 14.28 3.84 -9.09
C THR A 241 13.00 4.21 -9.84
N ASP A 242 12.56 5.46 -9.69
CA ASP A 242 11.26 5.95 -10.18
C ASP A 242 11.39 7.33 -10.81
N TYR A 243 10.61 7.60 -11.86
CA TYR A 243 10.32 8.97 -12.26
C TYR A 243 9.09 9.50 -11.50
N PHE A 244 9.28 10.61 -10.79
CA PHE A 244 8.20 11.32 -10.14
C PHE A 244 7.80 12.52 -10.98
N SER A 245 6.61 12.45 -11.58
CA SER A 245 5.93 13.65 -12.07
C SER A 245 5.78 14.68 -10.93
N PRO A 246 5.60 15.97 -11.24
CA PRO A 246 5.44 17.00 -10.21
C PRO A 246 4.38 16.67 -9.15
N ARG A 247 3.30 15.98 -9.55
CA ARG A 247 2.24 15.52 -8.64
C ARG A 247 2.76 14.48 -7.65
N ARG A 248 3.39 13.43 -8.17
CA ARG A 248 3.95 12.34 -7.36
C ARG A 248 5.05 12.84 -6.42
N ALA A 249 5.87 13.78 -6.87
CA ALA A 249 6.90 14.40 -6.04
C ALA A 249 6.29 15.19 -4.86
N GLU A 250 5.18 15.90 -5.09
CA GLU A 250 4.46 16.59 -4.01
C GLU A 250 3.85 15.58 -3.01
N ASP A 251 3.18 14.54 -3.49
CA ASP A 251 2.57 13.52 -2.63
C ASP A 251 3.64 12.77 -1.80
N PHE A 252 4.75 12.37 -2.43
CA PHE A 252 5.89 11.78 -1.71
C PHE A 252 6.45 12.71 -0.63
N SER A 253 6.53 14.01 -0.92
CA SER A 253 6.99 15.02 0.05
C SER A 253 6.00 15.17 1.21
N ILE A 254 4.69 15.06 0.97
CA ILE A 254 3.67 15.10 2.02
C ILE A 254 3.86 13.91 2.97
N ASP A 255 4.01 12.70 2.41
CA ASP A 255 4.22 11.47 3.19
C ASP A 255 5.50 11.54 4.03
N MET A 256 6.61 11.97 3.40
CA MET A 256 7.90 12.09 4.08
C MET A 256 7.89 13.14 5.20
N ASN A 257 7.04 14.16 5.11
CA ASN A 257 6.98 15.23 6.10
C ASN A 257 5.79 15.13 7.07
N LEU A 258 4.89 14.15 6.89
CA LEU A 258 3.55 14.11 7.49
C LEU A 258 2.87 15.48 7.53
N SER A 259 3.02 16.24 6.44
CA SER A 259 2.45 17.57 6.36
C SER A 259 2.21 18.00 4.93
N LEU A 260 1.08 18.68 4.73
CA LEU A 260 0.68 19.22 3.44
C LEU A 260 0.44 20.71 3.52
N GLN A 261 0.54 21.39 2.37
CA GLN A 261 0.14 22.79 2.23
C GLN A 261 -1.17 22.88 1.45
N GLY A 262 -2.20 23.44 2.07
CA GLY A 262 -3.52 23.48 1.47
C GLY A 262 -4.59 23.86 2.47
N ILE A 263 -5.78 23.30 2.29
CA ILE A 263 -6.94 23.57 3.15
C ILE A 263 -7.17 22.53 4.24
N GLY A 264 -6.49 21.37 4.18
CA GLY A 264 -6.66 20.28 5.13
C GLY A 264 -8.02 19.60 5.01
N ALA A 265 -8.33 19.09 3.82
CA ALA A 265 -9.55 18.33 3.54
C ALA A 265 -9.20 17.13 2.67
N GLU A 266 -9.88 16.02 2.92
CA GLU A 266 -9.81 14.81 2.12
C GLU A 266 -10.97 14.80 1.13
N LEU A 267 -10.66 14.53 -0.14
CA LEU A 267 -11.62 14.57 -1.24
C LEU A 267 -11.66 13.23 -1.95
N ARG A 268 -12.84 12.86 -2.43
CA ARG A 268 -13.05 11.72 -3.32
C ARG A 268 -13.80 12.15 -4.57
N SER A 269 -13.64 11.42 -5.66
CA SER A 269 -14.47 11.60 -6.85
C SER A 269 -15.74 10.78 -6.72
N LYS A 270 -16.91 11.43 -6.71
CA LYS A 270 -18.21 10.74 -6.68
C LYS A 270 -19.15 11.35 -7.72
N ASN A 271 -19.61 10.52 -8.67
CA ASN A 271 -20.49 10.94 -9.77
C ASN A 271 -19.97 12.17 -10.55
N GLY A 272 -18.64 12.28 -10.71
CA GLY A 272 -17.99 13.41 -11.37
C GLY A 272 -17.80 14.65 -10.50
N TYR A 273 -18.16 14.63 -9.22
CA TYR A 273 -17.90 15.71 -8.27
C TYR A 273 -16.71 15.39 -7.38
N ALA A 274 -15.92 16.40 -7.03
CA ALA A 274 -15.00 16.31 -5.90
C ALA A 274 -15.79 16.49 -4.60
N GLU A 275 -16.12 15.38 -3.94
CA GLU A 275 -16.88 15.33 -2.69
C GLU A 275 -15.93 15.29 -1.50
N LEU A 276 -16.24 16.07 -0.47
CA LEU A 276 -15.47 16.13 0.76
C LEU A 276 -15.77 14.91 1.64
N VAL A 277 -14.76 14.13 1.95
CA VAL A 277 -14.88 12.95 2.83
C VAL A 277 -14.79 13.40 4.27
N ARG A 278 -13.64 13.99 4.66
CA ARG A 278 -13.41 14.50 6.01
C ARG A 278 -12.53 15.73 6.02
N LEU A 279 -12.48 16.38 7.18
CA LEU A 279 -11.68 17.58 7.43
C LEU A 279 -10.55 17.24 8.38
N ILE A 280 -9.32 17.62 8.03
CA ILE A 280 -8.17 17.33 8.86
C ILE A 280 -8.20 18.25 10.09
N PRO A 281 -8.20 17.71 11.33
CA PRO A 281 -8.24 18.50 12.55
C PRO A 281 -7.15 19.58 12.59
N GLY A 282 -7.54 20.82 12.90
CA GLY A 282 -6.64 21.98 12.93
C GLY A 282 -6.28 22.56 11.55
N GLY A 283 -6.73 21.97 10.45
CA GLY A 283 -6.59 22.52 9.10
C GLY A 283 -7.51 23.72 8.83
N PRO A 284 -7.21 24.57 7.83
CA PRO A 284 -8.05 25.73 7.50
C PRO A 284 -9.52 25.42 7.22
N ALA A 285 -9.82 24.31 6.54
CA ALA A 285 -11.17 23.88 6.23
C ALA A 285 -11.97 23.55 7.51
N ALA A 286 -11.39 22.75 8.41
CA ALA A 286 -11.96 22.47 9.74
C ALA A 286 -12.15 23.75 10.57
N LYS A 287 -11.12 24.59 10.68
CA LYS A 287 -11.15 25.86 11.43
C LYS A 287 -12.20 26.84 10.91
N SER A 288 -12.54 26.77 9.62
CA SER A 288 -13.54 27.67 9.03
C SER A 288 -14.95 27.39 9.51
N GLY A 289 -15.28 26.13 9.84
CA GLY A 289 -16.65 25.67 10.10
C GLY A 289 -17.62 25.82 8.92
N LYS A 290 -17.13 26.17 7.72
CA LYS A 290 -17.95 26.47 6.53
C LYS A 290 -18.11 25.29 5.58
N LEU A 291 -17.29 24.26 5.76
CA LEU A 291 -17.31 23.01 5.00
C LEU A 291 -17.70 21.87 5.93
N LYS A 292 -18.32 20.84 5.38
CA LYS A 292 -18.67 19.61 6.11
C LYS A 292 -18.46 18.39 5.21
N PRO A 293 -18.28 17.19 5.78
CA PRO A 293 -18.39 15.94 5.04
C PRO A 293 -19.60 15.94 4.11
N THR A 294 -19.45 15.34 2.94
CA THR A 294 -20.41 15.26 1.81
C THR A 294 -20.65 16.54 0.99
N ASP A 295 -20.08 17.69 1.38
CA ASP A 295 -20.09 18.89 0.54
C ASP A 295 -19.37 18.63 -0.81
N ARG A 296 -19.90 19.13 -1.92
CA ARG A 296 -19.34 18.94 -3.28
C ARG A 296 -18.70 20.22 -3.79
N ILE A 297 -17.45 20.14 -4.22
CA ILE A 297 -16.73 21.25 -4.85
C ILE A 297 -17.06 21.26 -6.34
N ILE A 298 -17.64 22.37 -6.81
CA ILE A 298 -18.08 22.53 -8.21
C ILE A 298 -17.20 23.51 -9.00
N ALA A 299 -16.55 24.46 -8.32
CA ALA A 299 -15.56 25.34 -8.95
C ALA A 299 -14.49 25.81 -7.97
N VAL A 300 -13.29 26.08 -8.49
CA VAL A 300 -12.13 26.56 -7.72
C VAL A 300 -11.62 27.87 -8.31
N GLY A 301 -11.48 28.90 -7.48
CA GLY A 301 -10.94 30.20 -7.84
C GLY A 301 -9.63 30.49 -7.10
N GLN A 302 -8.61 30.94 -7.83
CA GLN A 302 -7.29 31.24 -7.25
C GLN A 302 -7.25 32.64 -6.62
N GLY A 303 -6.57 32.76 -5.47
CA GLY A 303 -6.42 34.02 -4.75
C GLY A 303 -7.75 34.55 -4.20
N LYS A 304 -7.79 35.86 -3.91
CA LYS A 304 -9.01 36.52 -3.40
C LYS A 304 -10.01 36.91 -4.50
N SER A 305 -9.57 36.96 -5.76
CA SER A 305 -10.33 37.54 -6.87
C SER A 305 -10.14 36.86 -8.23
N GLY A 306 -9.32 35.81 -8.37
CA GLY A 306 -9.10 35.14 -9.65
C GLY A 306 -10.28 34.29 -10.08
N ASP A 307 -10.53 34.17 -11.38
CA ASP A 307 -11.72 33.52 -11.93
C ASP A 307 -11.95 32.09 -11.43
N PHE A 308 -13.22 31.70 -11.37
CA PHE A 308 -13.59 30.32 -11.03
C PHE A 308 -13.39 29.40 -12.23
N THR A 309 -12.65 28.34 -12.01
CA THR A 309 -12.56 27.21 -12.92
C THR A 309 -13.59 26.16 -12.49
N ASP A 310 -14.51 25.80 -13.39
CA ASP A 310 -15.43 24.69 -13.17
C ASP A 310 -14.63 23.37 -13.07
N VAL A 311 -14.93 22.59 -12.03
CA VAL A 311 -14.23 21.31 -11.76
C VAL A 311 -15.18 20.11 -11.85
N ILE A 312 -16.41 20.30 -12.31
CA ILE A 312 -17.36 19.19 -12.50
C ILE A 312 -16.87 18.30 -13.63
N GLY A 313 -16.70 17.03 -13.32
CA GLY A 313 -16.22 16.03 -14.26
C GLY A 313 -14.71 16.07 -14.49
N MET A 314 -13.99 17.06 -13.96
CA MET A 314 -12.53 17.14 -13.95
C MET A 314 -11.93 15.93 -13.22
N ARG A 315 -10.69 15.58 -13.53
CA ARG A 315 -9.97 14.56 -12.76
C ARG A 315 -9.77 15.06 -11.32
N LEU A 316 -9.84 14.15 -10.36
CA LEU A 316 -9.75 14.51 -8.94
C LEU A 316 -8.40 15.13 -8.60
N ASP A 317 -7.32 14.57 -9.15
CA ASP A 317 -5.95 15.05 -8.96
C ASP A 317 -5.78 16.50 -9.46
N GLU A 318 -6.30 16.83 -10.63
CA GLU A 318 -6.33 18.21 -11.13
C GLU A 318 -7.11 19.16 -10.21
N THR A 319 -8.27 18.72 -9.72
CA THR A 319 -9.07 19.49 -8.76
C THR A 319 -8.29 19.72 -7.47
N VAL A 320 -7.63 18.67 -6.95
CA VAL A 320 -6.78 18.74 -5.76
C VAL A 320 -5.61 19.71 -5.97
N GLN A 321 -4.97 19.71 -7.14
CA GLN A 321 -3.90 20.66 -7.46
C GLN A 321 -4.35 22.11 -7.44
N LEU A 322 -5.56 22.40 -7.94
CA LEU A 322 -6.12 23.76 -7.86
C LEU A 322 -6.40 24.16 -6.41
N ILE A 323 -6.81 23.22 -5.57
CA ILE A 323 -7.13 23.47 -4.16
C ILE A 323 -5.86 23.64 -3.31
N ARG A 324 -4.83 22.83 -3.57
CA ARG A 324 -3.50 22.95 -2.95
C ARG A 324 -2.82 24.26 -3.35
N GLY A 325 -1.78 24.61 -2.61
CA GLY A 325 -0.99 25.81 -2.88
C GLY A 325 -0.22 26.29 -1.67
N LYS A 326 0.69 27.24 -1.93
CA LYS A 326 1.60 27.78 -0.93
C LYS A 326 0.87 28.28 0.31
N LYS A 327 1.47 28.06 1.47
CA LYS A 327 1.04 28.67 2.74
C LYS A 327 0.78 30.18 2.57
N ASP A 328 -0.22 30.68 3.29
CA ASP A 328 -0.66 32.08 3.33
C ASP A 328 -1.33 32.60 2.05
N SER A 329 -1.37 31.81 0.97
CA SER A 329 -2.19 32.10 -0.21
C SER A 329 -3.67 31.81 0.04
N TYR A 330 -4.56 32.31 -0.83
CA TYR A 330 -6.00 32.12 -0.71
C TYR A 330 -6.55 31.26 -1.85
N VAL A 331 -7.59 30.49 -1.54
CA VAL A 331 -8.42 29.76 -2.50
C VAL A 331 -9.88 30.04 -2.22
N ARG A 332 -10.69 30.08 -3.27
CA ARG A 332 -12.14 30.18 -3.18
C ARG A 332 -12.77 28.93 -3.76
N LEU A 333 -13.68 28.32 -3.03
CA LEU A 333 -14.40 27.12 -3.44
C LEU A 333 -15.86 27.47 -3.62
N GLN A 334 -16.42 27.21 -4.80
CA GLN A 334 -17.87 27.11 -4.95
C GLN A 334 -18.28 25.69 -4.54
N VAL A 335 -19.16 25.64 -3.54
CA VAL A 335 -19.53 24.41 -2.88
C VAL A 335 -21.03 24.25 -2.95
N GLN A 336 -21.46 23.08 -3.41
CA GLN A 336 -22.82 22.61 -3.35
C GLN A 336 -22.95 21.68 -2.12
N PRO A 337 -23.70 22.09 -1.07
CA PRO A 337 -23.94 21.22 0.07
C PRO A 337 -24.71 19.95 -0.31
N ALA A 338 -24.49 18.84 0.39
CA ALA A 338 -25.30 17.63 0.15
C ALA A 338 -26.78 17.83 0.52
N ASP A 339 -27.03 18.58 1.59
CA ASP A 339 -28.37 18.75 2.18
C ASP A 339 -29.16 19.93 1.57
N SER A 340 -28.54 20.74 0.69
CA SER A 340 -29.20 21.89 0.07
C SER A 340 -28.72 22.15 -1.36
N GLY A 341 -29.64 22.53 -2.24
CA GLY A 341 -29.30 22.85 -3.64
C GLY A 341 -28.60 24.20 -3.85
N GLN A 342 -28.46 25.03 -2.81
CA GLN A 342 -27.92 26.38 -2.95
C GLN A 342 -26.39 26.38 -2.84
N THR A 343 -25.73 26.77 -3.93
CA THR A 343 -24.29 26.91 -3.97
C THR A 343 -23.83 28.06 -3.06
N LYS A 344 -22.78 27.84 -2.27
CA LYS A 344 -22.10 28.84 -1.44
C LYS A 344 -20.65 29.00 -1.89
N THR A 345 -20.09 30.20 -1.74
CA THR A 345 -18.66 30.44 -1.94
C THR A 345 -17.93 30.47 -0.61
N VAL A 346 -16.88 29.67 -0.46
CA VAL A 346 -16.03 29.61 0.74
C VAL A 346 -14.62 30.04 0.37
N THR A 347 -14.15 31.14 0.98
CA THR A 347 -12.76 31.59 0.86
C THR A 347 -11.94 31.05 2.02
N LEU A 348 -10.86 30.35 1.72
CA LEU A 348 -9.94 29.76 2.70
C LEU A 348 -8.52 30.29 2.47
N GLN A 349 -7.81 30.58 3.55
CA GLN A 349 -6.36 30.80 3.52
C GLN A 349 -5.67 29.45 3.69
N ARG A 350 -4.76 29.12 2.78
CA ARG A 350 -3.99 27.88 2.83
C ARG A 350 -2.97 27.94 3.96
N ASP A 351 -2.77 26.83 4.66
CA ASP A 351 -1.80 26.71 5.75
C ASP A 351 -1.00 25.40 5.62
N LYS A 352 0.03 25.24 6.43
CA LYS A 352 0.72 23.95 6.62
C LYS A 352 -0.04 23.13 7.66
N ILE A 353 -0.57 21.98 7.25
CA ILE A 353 -1.32 21.06 8.10
C ILE A 353 -0.44 19.86 8.45
N LYS A 354 -0.38 19.49 9.74
CA LYS A 354 0.31 18.29 10.22
C LYS A 354 -0.66 17.12 10.31
N LEU A 355 -0.27 15.95 9.80
CA LEU A 355 -1.05 14.72 9.81
C LEU A 355 -0.75 13.93 11.10
N LYS A 356 -1.25 14.43 12.24
CA LYS A 356 -0.90 13.89 13.57
C LYS A 356 -1.31 12.44 13.79
N ASP A 357 -2.41 12.02 13.15
CA ASP A 357 -2.95 10.67 13.33
C ASP A 357 -2.08 9.60 12.67
N GLN A 358 -1.14 10.03 11.82
CA GLN A 358 -0.14 9.17 11.16
C GLN A 358 1.22 9.16 11.88
N ALA A 359 1.37 9.90 12.98
CA ALA A 359 2.61 10.01 13.74
C ALA A 359 2.81 8.83 14.71
N ALA A 360 4.02 8.70 15.27
CA ALA A 360 4.34 7.68 16.27
C ALA A 360 3.46 7.81 17.54
N SER A 361 2.93 6.67 18.01
CA SER A 361 2.01 6.60 19.14
C SER A 361 2.44 5.54 20.16
N SER A 362 1.94 5.63 21.40
CA SER A 362 2.24 4.65 22.44
C SER A 362 1.03 4.29 23.31
N LYS A 363 0.94 3.01 23.69
CA LYS A 363 -0.05 2.45 24.62
C LYS A 363 0.60 1.50 25.63
N ILE A 364 -0.10 1.17 26.72
CA ILE A 364 0.39 0.23 27.75
C ILE A 364 -0.38 -1.07 27.63
N ILE A 365 0.34 -2.16 27.44
CA ILE A 365 -0.15 -3.53 27.53
C ILE A 365 0.01 -4.00 28.97
N HIS A 366 -1.05 -4.55 29.55
CA HIS A 366 -1.02 -5.19 30.86
C HIS A 366 -1.01 -6.70 30.67
N VAL A 367 0.08 -7.35 31.06
CA VAL A 367 0.22 -8.81 31.00
C VAL A 367 0.41 -9.38 32.40
N LYS A 368 -0.12 -10.58 32.63
CA LYS A 368 0.06 -11.30 33.89
C LYS A 368 1.07 -12.43 33.71
N GLN A 369 2.08 -12.46 34.56
CA GLN A 369 3.09 -13.51 34.59
C GLN A 369 3.45 -13.80 36.05
N ASP A 370 3.54 -15.08 36.42
CA ASP A 370 3.84 -15.52 37.79
C ASP A 370 2.93 -14.90 38.88
N GLY A 371 1.66 -14.67 38.54
CA GLY A 371 0.67 -14.05 39.43
C GLY A 371 0.85 -12.53 39.64
N LYS A 372 1.82 -11.89 38.98
CA LYS A 372 2.06 -10.44 39.01
C LYS A 372 1.59 -9.78 37.73
N SER A 373 1.12 -8.54 37.84
CA SER A 373 0.77 -7.72 36.68
C SER A 373 1.96 -6.87 36.29
N HIS A 374 2.33 -6.92 35.02
CA HIS A 374 3.42 -6.15 34.43
C HIS A 374 2.88 -5.14 33.42
N LYS A 375 3.59 -4.02 33.27
CA LYS A 375 3.25 -2.96 32.32
C LYS A 375 4.28 -2.94 31.20
N ILE A 376 3.85 -3.26 29.99
CA ILE A 376 4.71 -3.19 28.80
C ILE A 376 4.28 -2.02 27.93
N GLY A 377 5.23 -1.15 27.59
CA GLY A 377 4.99 -0.05 26.66
C GLY A 377 5.00 -0.55 25.22
N LEU A 378 3.90 -0.42 24.51
CA LEU A 378 3.84 -0.66 23.07
C LEU A 378 3.97 0.67 22.35
N LEU A 379 5.05 0.82 21.59
CA LEU A 379 5.36 1.98 20.77
C LEU A 379 5.18 1.60 19.30
N THR A 380 4.19 2.20 18.63
CA THR A 380 3.91 1.94 17.21
C THR A 380 4.51 3.05 16.37
N LEU A 381 5.31 2.66 15.36
CA LEU A 381 5.89 3.59 14.39
C LEU A 381 5.41 3.25 12.97
N PRO A 382 4.48 4.03 12.38
CA PRO A 382 3.92 3.74 11.06
C PRO A 382 4.92 3.89 9.90
N SER A 383 5.78 4.92 9.94
CA SER A 383 6.77 5.22 8.91
C SER A 383 7.93 6.05 9.49
N PHE A 384 9.03 6.17 8.76
CA PHE A 384 10.17 7.04 9.12
C PHE A 384 10.04 8.41 8.43
N TYR A 385 9.08 9.20 8.88
CA TYR A 385 8.89 10.57 8.43
C TYR A 385 9.87 11.55 9.11
N ASN A 386 10.09 12.72 8.52
CA ASN A 386 10.94 13.77 9.09
C ASN A 386 10.39 14.25 10.44
N GLY A 387 11.17 14.10 11.52
CA GLY A 387 10.76 14.35 12.90
C GLY A 387 10.29 13.10 13.68
N THR A 388 10.39 11.91 13.09
CA THR A 388 10.07 10.63 13.74
C THR A 388 10.76 10.48 15.08
N SER A 389 12.07 10.73 15.13
CA SER A 389 12.89 10.50 16.31
C SER A 389 12.48 11.38 17.49
N ASP A 390 12.08 12.62 17.22
CA ASP A 390 11.56 13.53 18.22
C ASP A 390 10.21 13.08 18.78
N ASP A 391 9.32 12.57 17.92
CA ASP A 391 8.03 12.06 18.36
C ASP A 391 8.17 10.76 19.14
N VAL A 392 9.01 9.83 18.70
CA VAL A 392 9.34 8.61 19.45
C VAL A 392 9.96 8.96 20.80
N LYS A 393 10.89 9.92 20.86
CA LYS A 393 11.48 10.39 22.12
C LYS A 393 10.41 10.88 23.11
N LYS A 394 9.40 11.64 22.65
CA LYS A 394 8.28 12.07 23.50
C LYS A 394 7.46 10.87 24.02
N GLN A 395 7.19 9.89 23.15
CA GLN A 395 6.47 8.68 23.56
C GLN A 395 7.28 7.85 24.59
N LEU A 396 8.59 7.69 24.39
CA LEU A 396 9.46 6.99 25.34
C LEU A 396 9.51 7.69 26.70
N VAL A 397 9.59 9.03 26.72
CA VAL A 397 9.53 9.80 27.99
C VAL A 397 8.21 9.58 28.72
N LYS A 398 7.09 9.51 27.98
CA LYS A 398 5.77 9.18 28.55
C LYS A 398 5.77 7.77 29.16
N LEU A 399 6.20 6.76 28.40
CA LEU A 399 6.27 5.37 28.87
C LEU A 399 7.18 5.20 30.09
N LYS A 400 8.32 5.90 30.13
CA LYS A 400 9.20 5.93 31.32
C LYS A 400 8.51 6.51 32.54
N LYS A 401 7.78 7.62 32.37
CA LYS A 401 7.00 8.24 33.46
C LYS A 401 5.92 7.29 33.99
N ASP A 402 5.37 6.43 33.12
CA ASP A 402 4.37 5.42 33.47
C ASP A 402 4.97 4.14 34.12
N ASN A 403 6.30 4.09 34.27
CA ASN A 403 7.07 3.00 34.87
C ASN A 403 6.80 1.63 34.23
N VAL A 404 6.96 1.55 32.91
CA VAL A 404 6.88 0.28 32.17
C VAL A 404 8.10 -0.61 32.46
N ASP A 405 7.86 -1.92 32.55
CA ASP A 405 8.89 -2.95 32.77
C ASP A 405 9.75 -3.19 31.51
N GLY A 406 9.18 -2.92 30.34
CA GLY A 406 9.80 -3.14 29.03
C GLY A 406 9.09 -2.34 27.93
N VAL A 407 9.75 -2.19 26.78
CA VAL A 407 9.16 -1.57 25.58
C VAL A 407 9.17 -2.56 24.41
N VAL A 408 8.05 -2.62 23.70
CA VAL A 408 7.89 -3.29 22.40
C VAL A 408 7.76 -2.19 21.33
N LEU A 409 8.73 -2.12 20.42
CA LEU A 409 8.69 -1.25 19.24
C LEU A 409 8.04 -2.01 18.07
N ASP A 410 6.85 -1.59 17.65
CA ASP A 410 6.11 -2.20 16.55
C ASP A 410 6.44 -1.50 15.22
N LEU A 411 7.21 -2.20 14.37
CA LEU A 411 7.57 -1.79 13.01
C LEU A 411 6.85 -2.62 11.95
N ARG A 412 5.82 -3.41 12.32
CA ARG A 412 5.02 -4.12 11.34
C ARG A 412 4.37 -3.13 10.39
N ASN A 413 4.32 -3.46 9.10
CA ASN A 413 3.77 -2.61 8.03
C ASN A 413 4.51 -1.28 7.82
N ASN A 414 5.67 -1.06 8.45
CA ASN A 414 6.46 0.15 8.26
C ASN A 414 7.45 -0.03 7.09
N GLY A 415 7.11 0.55 5.94
CA GLY A 415 7.91 0.50 4.70
C GLY A 415 9.21 1.31 4.71
N GLY A 416 9.55 1.96 5.84
CA GLY A 416 10.76 2.76 6.01
C GLY A 416 10.52 4.26 5.83
N GLY A 417 11.54 4.97 5.31
CA GLY A 417 11.52 6.42 5.15
C GLY A 417 12.92 7.01 5.28
N ALA A 418 13.05 8.16 5.96
CA ALA A 418 14.28 8.90 6.08
C ALA A 418 15.38 8.13 6.83
N LEU A 419 16.50 7.89 6.14
CA LEU A 419 17.69 7.23 6.70
C LEU A 419 18.24 7.95 7.95
N GLY A 420 18.23 9.28 7.94
CA GLY A 420 18.68 10.08 9.08
C GLY A 420 17.86 9.84 10.35
N GLU A 421 16.55 9.64 10.21
CA GLU A 421 15.64 9.30 11.32
C GLU A 421 15.90 7.89 11.84
N ALA A 422 16.25 6.94 10.97
CA ALA A 422 16.66 5.60 11.41
C ALA A 422 17.89 5.66 12.34
N MET A 423 18.89 6.47 11.99
CA MET A 423 20.11 6.63 12.81
C MET A 423 19.81 7.28 14.15
N GLN A 424 19.00 8.34 14.16
CA GLN A 424 18.59 9.01 15.38
C GLN A 424 17.73 8.11 16.28
N LEU A 425 16.83 7.32 15.70
CA LEU A 425 16.01 6.35 16.43
C LEU A 425 16.86 5.29 17.13
N ILE A 426 17.90 4.76 16.47
CA ILE A 426 18.87 3.84 17.11
C ILE A 426 19.49 4.49 18.34
N GLY A 427 19.93 5.75 18.23
CA GLY A 427 20.50 6.53 19.34
C GLY A 427 19.57 6.73 20.54
N LEU A 428 18.25 6.55 20.38
CA LEU A 428 17.32 6.58 21.51
C LEU A 428 17.43 5.35 22.43
N PHE A 429 18.00 4.25 21.93
CA PHE A 429 18.07 2.96 22.63
C PHE A 429 19.49 2.56 23.04
N MET A 430 20.52 3.15 22.45
CA MET A 430 21.92 2.83 22.72
C MET A 430 22.80 4.07 22.61
N ASP A 431 23.92 4.07 23.34
CA ASP A 431 24.92 5.15 23.26
C ASP A 431 25.66 5.12 21.91
N SER A 432 26.49 6.14 21.66
CA SER A 432 27.18 6.38 20.38
C SER A 432 27.73 5.10 19.74
N ALA A 433 27.14 4.72 18.61
CA ALA A 433 27.39 3.46 17.95
C ALA A 433 27.14 3.58 16.44
N PRO A 434 27.97 2.91 15.60
CA PRO A 434 27.62 2.65 14.21
C PRO A 434 26.21 2.05 14.10
N GLY A 435 25.34 2.66 13.29
CA GLY A 435 24.02 2.11 12.99
C GLY A 435 24.03 1.31 11.68
N VAL A 436 24.75 1.79 10.67
CA VAL A 436 24.72 1.22 9.32
C VAL A 436 26.00 1.57 8.55
N GLN A 437 26.33 0.75 7.56
CA GLN A 437 27.39 1.03 6.59
C GLN A 437 26.76 1.22 5.20
N ILE A 438 27.21 2.22 4.45
CA ILE A 438 26.70 2.54 3.11
C ILE A 438 27.84 2.41 2.10
N ARG A 439 27.62 1.64 1.04
CA ARG A 439 28.53 1.54 -0.10
C ARG A 439 27.93 2.26 -1.30
N ASP A 440 28.61 3.27 -1.81
CA ASP A 440 28.21 4.00 -3.02
C ASP A 440 28.55 3.23 -4.30
N ALA A 441 28.12 3.77 -5.45
CA ALA A 441 28.39 3.19 -6.78
C ALA A 441 29.89 3.09 -7.14
N ASN A 442 30.76 3.87 -6.48
CA ASN A 442 32.20 3.85 -6.68
C ASN A 442 32.92 2.87 -5.74
N GLY A 443 32.17 2.20 -4.85
CA GLY A 443 32.70 1.24 -3.88
C GLY A 443 33.18 1.88 -2.57
N ASN A 444 32.99 3.19 -2.36
CA ASN A 444 33.37 3.83 -1.11
C ASN A 444 32.41 3.42 0.00
N ILE A 445 32.95 3.01 1.15
CA ILE A 445 32.16 2.60 2.32
C ILE A 445 32.18 3.73 3.36
N GLN A 446 30.99 4.16 3.77
CA GLN A 446 30.80 5.13 4.86
C GLN A 446 30.08 4.46 6.02
N VAL A 447 30.58 4.67 7.23
CA VAL A 447 29.92 4.21 8.47
C VAL A 447 29.11 5.37 9.04
N LEU A 448 27.80 5.17 9.16
CA LEU A 448 26.86 6.12 9.74
C LEU A 448 26.36 5.61 11.09
N GLY A 449 26.06 6.53 12.00
CA GLY A 449 25.55 6.25 13.34
C GLY A 449 25.28 7.55 14.11
N ASP A 450 24.54 7.46 15.20
CA ASP A 450 24.37 8.60 16.11
C ASP A 450 25.71 8.90 16.80
N ARG A 451 26.11 10.17 16.75
CA ARG A 451 27.43 10.61 17.21
C ARG A 451 27.44 11.18 18.62
N ASN A 452 26.28 11.51 19.23
CA ASN A 452 26.18 11.88 20.65
C ASN A 452 24.77 12.35 21.01
N ASN A 453 24.04 11.56 21.81
CA ASN A 453 22.91 12.05 22.63
C ASN A 453 22.56 11.21 23.88
N GLY A 454 23.22 10.07 24.10
CA GLY A 454 22.92 9.17 25.22
C GLY A 454 21.56 8.47 25.09
N ALA A 455 21.48 7.20 25.47
CA ALA A 455 20.24 6.44 25.35
C ALA A 455 19.08 7.09 26.14
N VAL A 456 17.96 7.36 25.47
CA VAL A 456 16.73 7.83 26.13
C VAL A 456 16.08 6.69 26.90
N TYR A 457 16.13 5.48 26.36
CA TYR A 457 15.59 4.27 26.98
C TYR A 457 16.61 3.12 26.94
N SER A 458 17.11 2.75 28.13
CA SER A 458 18.07 1.65 28.32
C SER A 458 17.42 0.37 28.87
N GLY A 459 16.10 0.34 29.06
CA GLY A 459 15.39 -0.82 29.57
C GLY A 459 15.21 -1.95 28.55
N PRO A 460 14.61 -3.08 28.95
CA PRO A 460 14.33 -4.22 28.08
C PRO A 460 13.54 -3.84 26.82
N LEU A 461 13.99 -4.31 25.65
CA LEU A 461 13.44 -3.91 24.36
C LEU A 461 13.17 -5.13 23.48
N ALA A 462 12.00 -5.16 22.87
CA ALA A 462 11.67 -6.05 21.76
C ALA A 462 11.28 -5.21 20.53
N VAL A 463 11.55 -5.73 19.33
CA VAL A 463 11.14 -5.10 18.07
C VAL A 463 10.29 -6.08 17.28
N MET A 464 9.05 -5.70 16.97
CA MET A 464 8.16 -6.49 16.13
C MET A 464 8.32 -6.09 14.67
N THR A 465 8.42 -7.10 13.80
CA THR A 465 8.59 -6.92 12.35
C THR A 465 7.69 -7.86 11.57
N ASN A 466 7.38 -7.51 10.33
CA ASN A 466 6.77 -8.43 9.39
C ASN A 466 7.32 -8.24 7.99
N ARG A 467 6.79 -9.01 7.03
CA ARG A 467 7.22 -8.96 5.63
C ARG A 467 7.09 -7.59 4.96
N LEU A 468 6.32 -6.66 5.52
CA LEU A 468 6.15 -5.29 5.05
C LEU A 468 7.06 -4.28 5.77
N SER A 469 7.76 -4.68 6.83
CA SER A 469 8.83 -3.89 7.43
C SER A 469 10.00 -3.78 6.45
N ALA A 470 10.36 -2.57 6.00
CA ALA A 470 11.37 -2.38 4.96
C ALA A 470 12.34 -1.21 5.25
N SER A 471 13.51 -1.23 4.59
CA SER A 471 14.46 -0.11 4.54
C SER A 471 14.89 0.37 5.94
N ALA A 472 14.55 1.60 6.34
CA ALA A 472 14.84 2.15 7.66
C ALA A 472 14.40 1.24 8.83
N SER A 473 13.26 0.55 8.70
CA SER A 473 12.81 -0.44 9.69
C SER A 473 13.80 -1.60 9.84
N GLU A 474 14.38 -2.05 8.73
CA GLU A 474 15.35 -3.14 8.67
C GLU A 474 16.73 -2.70 9.19
N ILE A 475 17.09 -1.43 8.96
CA ILE A 475 18.30 -0.83 9.54
C ILE A 475 18.19 -0.82 11.07
N VAL A 476 17.07 -0.34 11.61
CA VAL A 476 16.85 -0.28 13.06
C VAL A 476 16.79 -1.67 13.68
N ALA A 477 15.98 -2.59 13.12
CA ALA A 477 15.89 -3.95 13.61
C ALA A 477 17.23 -4.69 13.50
N GLY A 478 17.92 -4.57 12.37
CA GLY A 478 19.21 -5.23 12.13
C GLY A 478 20.32 -4.70 13.04
N ALA A 479 20.38 -3.39 13.29
CA ALA A 479 21.31 -2.79 14.24
C ALA A 479 21.02 -3.28 15.66
N LEU A 480 19.80 -3.11 16.16
CA LEU A 480 19.44 -3.52 17.52
C LEU A 480 19.67 -5.02 17.76
N GLN A 481 19.48 -5.86 16.73
CA GLN A 481 19.80 -7.28 16.76
C GLN A 481 21.31 -7.55 16.81
N ASP A 482 22.10 -6.91 15.94
CA ASP A 482 23.56 -7.12 15.88
C ASP A 482 24.25 -6.74 17.20
N TYR A 483 23.77 -5.69 17.86
CA TYR A 483 24.27 -5.27 19.17
C TYR A 483 23.77 -6.13 20.34
N GLY A 484 22.82 -7.05 20.10
CA GLY A 484 22.13 -7.77 21.17
C GLY A 484 21.34 -6.84 22.10
N ARG A 485 20.89 -5.69 21.59
CA ARG A 485 20.17 -4.65 22.34
C ARG A 485 18.68 -4.94 22.45
N ALA A 486 18.09 -5.57 21.44
CA ALA A 486 16.70 -5.95 21.41
C ALA A 486 16.52 -7.34 20.83
N ILE A 487 15.47 -8.04 21.29
CA ILE A 487 15.00 -9.27 20.65
C ILE A 487 14.06 -8.91 19.48
N ILE A 488 14.27 -9.52 18.32
CA ILE A 488 13.45 -9.30 17.13
C ILE A 488 12.38 -10.40 17.03
N LEU A 489 11.12 -10.00 16.92
CA LEU A 489 9.95 -10.86 16.92
C LEU A 489 9.12 -10.65 15.65
N GLY A 490 8.34 -11.66 15.25
CA GLY A 490 7.41 -11.57 14.12
C GLY A 490 7.87 -12.37 12.92
N SER A 491 7.87 -11.80 11.72
CA SER A 491 8.31 -12.52 10.49
C SER A 491 9.43 -11.78 9.78
N ARG A 492 10.18 -12.52 8.95
CA ARG A 492 11.25 -11.97 8.10
C ARG A 492 10.77 -10.71 7.37
N THR A 493 11.60 -9.67 7.42
CA THR A 493 11.31 -8.36 6.82
C THR A 493 11.35 -8.40 5.28
N PHE A 494 11.06 -7.26 4.64
CA PHE A 494 10.92 -7.14 3.19
C PHE A 494 12.18 -7.54 2.41
N GLY A 495 13.36 -7.13 2.89
CA GLY A 495 14.65 -7.37 2.24
C GLY A 495 15.17 -6.19 1.43
N LYS A 496 14.75 -4.96 1.73
CA LYS A 496 15.27 -3.79 1.02
C LYS A 496 16.62 -3.40 1.60
N GLY A 497 17.64 -3.30 0.76
CA GLY A 497 19.03 -2.99 1.12
C GLY A 497 19.66 -1.86 0.32
N THR A 498 18.84 -1.01 -0.30
CA THR A 498 19.25 0.11 -1.15
C THR A 498 18.81 1.45 -0.58
N VAL A 499 19.59 2.49 -0.89
CA VAL A 499 19.32 3.88 -0.52
C VAL A 499 19.03 4.67 -1.78
N GLN A 500 17.94 5.44 -1.74
CA GLN A 500 17.55 6.32 -2.84
C GLN A 500 17.76 7.79 -2.47
N THR A 501 18.15 8.57 -3.47
CA THR A 501 18.18 10.03 -3.44
C THR A 501 17.16 10.62 -4.41
N LEU A 502 16.71 11.85 -4.14
CA LEU A 502 15.82 12.58 -5.05
C LEU A 502 16.63 13.64 -5.80
N LEU A 503 16.71 13.49 -7.12
CA LEU A 503 17.36 14.45 -8.00
C LEU A 503 16.29 15.31 -8.70
N PRO A 504 16.37 16.64 -8.62
CA PRO A 504 15.46 17.50 -9.36
C PRO A 504 15.76 17.41 -10.86
N LEU A 505 14.71 17.31 -11.66
CA LEU A 505 14.77 17.39 -13.13
C LEU A 505 14.21 18.74 -13.59
N SER A 506 14.26 19.03 -14.90
CA SER A 506 13.60 20.22 -15.46
C SER A 506 12.10 20.24 -15.12
N GLU A 507 11.48 19.06 -15.04
CA GLU A 507 10.12 18.87 -14.53
C GLU A 507 9.99 17.52 -13.81
N GLY A 508 9.49 17.56 -12.58
CA GLY A 508 9.45 16.38 -11.71
C GLY A 508 10.80 16.10 -11.03
N GLN A 509 10.97 14.87 -10.57
CA GLN A 509 12.17 14.41 -9.86
C GLN A 509 12.49 12.96 -10.25
N LEU A 510 13.77 12.61 -10.24
CA LEU A 510 14.24 11.25 -10.35
C LEU A 510 14.54 10.72 -8.95
N LYS A 511 13.87 9.64 -8.55
CA LYS A 511 14.26 8.86 -7.38
C LYS A 511 15.28 7.83 -7.84
N LEU A 512 16.53 8.02 -7.44
CA LEU A 512 17.68 7.28 -7.93
C LEU A 512 18.27 6.40 -6.82
N THR A 513 18.45 5.11 -7.06
CA THR A 513 19.27 4.27 -6.17
C THR A 513 20.76 4.63 -6.33
N GLU A 514 21.32 5.29 -5.33
CA GLU A 514 22.72 5.76 -5.32
C GLU A 514 23.67 4.83 -4.55
N ALA A 515 23.13 4.03 -3.63
CA ALA A 515 23.93 3.22 -2.71
C ALA A 515 23.22 1.97 -2.21
N LYS A 516 24.01 1.03 -1.68
CA LYS A 516 23.53 -0.10 -0.87
C LYS A 516 23.89 0.11 0.59
N PHE A 517 23.02 -0.34 1.49
CA PHE A 517 23.32 -0.35 2.92
C PHE A 517 23.55 -1.77 3.45
N TYR A 518 24.35 -1.82 4.51
CA TYR A 518 24.85 -3.02 5.15
C TYR A 518 24.78 -2.83 6.65
N ARG A 519 24.49 -3.94 7.35
CA ARG A 519 24.52 -3.99 8.80
C ARG A 519 25.95 -3.77 9.33
N VAL A 520 26.07 -3.50 10.63
CA VAL A 520 27.37 -3.37 11.29
C VAL A 520 28.19 -4.67 11.22
N SER A 521 27.52 -5.81 11.16
CA SER A 521 28.12 -7.12 10.89
C SER A 521 28.65 -7.31 9.46
N GLY A 522 28.47 -6.33 8.56
CA GLY A 522 28.88 -6.40 7.16
C GLY A 522 27.90 -7.13 6.23
N LYS A 523 26.86 -7.76 6.78
CA LYS A 523 25.79 -8.42 6.01
C LYS A 523 24.81 -7.38 5.44
N SER A 524 24.37 -7.54 4.20
CA SER A 524 23.26 -6.72 3.67
C SER A 524 21.89 -7.23 4.14
N THR A 525 20.88 -6.37 4.10
CA THR A 525 19.46 -6.77 4.14
C THR A 525 18.91 -7.01 2.74
N GLN A 526 19.61 -6.60 1.68
CA GLN A 526 19.13 -6.75 0.29
C GLN A 526 18.74 -8.20 0.01
N ASP A 527 17.55 -8.43 -0.55
CA ASP A 527 16.94 -9.75 -0.85
C ASP A 527 16.59 -10.59 0.41
N ARG A 528 17.40 -10.49 1.47
CA ARG A 528 17.34 -11.36 2.66
C ARG A 528 16.54 -10.82 3.84
N GLY A 529 16.49 -9.51 4.00
CA GLY A 529 15.92 -8.84 5.16
C GLY A 529 16.61 -9.20 6.48
N VAL A 530 15.94 -8.83 7.57
CA VAL A 530 16.24 -9.21 8.95
C VAL A 530 15.38 -10.42 9.28
N LYS A 531 16.04 -11.51 9.67
CA LYS A 531 15.36 -12.67 10.22
C LYS A 531 15.07 -12.42 11.71
N PRO A 532 13.83 -12.63 12.19
CA PRO A 532 13.53 -12.48 13.60
C PRO A 532 14.23 -13.57 14.43
N ASP A 533 14.44 -13.29 15.72
CA ASP A 533 14.99 -14.25 16.66
C ASP A 533 13.95 -15.32 17.04
N ILE A 534 12.67 -14.92 17.10
CA ILE A 534 11.50 -15.79 17.27
C ILE A 534 10.47 -15.50 16.16
N ASP A 535 10.21 -16.51 15.33
CA ASP A 535 9.29 -16.43 14.19
C ASP A 535 7.82 -16.59 14.62
N PHE A 536 6.94 -15.72 14.12
CA PHE A 536 5.48 -15.85 14.18
C PHE A 536 4.92 -16.27 12.82
N ALA A 537 3.71 -16.84 12.82
CA ALA A 537 2.98 -17.09 11.59
C ALA A 537 2.74 -15.77 10.83
N SER A 538 2.66 -15.85 9.50
CA SER A 538 2.42 -14.68 8.66
C SER A 538 1.37 -15.03 7.62
N ALA A 539 0.42 -14.13 7.35
CA ALA A 539 -0.50 -14.27 6.22
C ALA A 539 0.22 -14.07 4.88
N ILE A 540 1.31 -13.32 4.90
CA ILE A 540 2.02 -12.90 3.70
C ILE A 540 2.88 -14.05 3.20
N ASP A 541 2.76 -14.34 1.90
CA ASP A 541 3.61 -15.29 1.20
C ASP A 541 4.94 -14.60 0.81
N PRO A 542 6.08 -15.05 1.36
CA PRO A 542 7.38 -14.44 1.07
C PRO A 542 7.82 -14.59 -0.40
N ASP A 543 7.26 -15.53 -1.14
CA ASP A 543 7.57 -15.75 -2.57
C ASP A 543 6.84 -14.76 -3.47
N LYS A 544 5.70 -14.22 -3.00
CA LYS A 544 4.90 -13.21 -3.72
C LYS A 544 5.21 -11.78 -3.29
N ILE A 545 5.58 -11.59 -2.02
CA ILE A 545 5.79 -10.27 -1.43
C ILE A 545 7.18 -10.20 -0.79
N GLY A 546 7.98 -9.23 -1.21
CA GLY A 546 9.30 -8.89 -0.68
C GLY A 546 10.28 -8.51 -1.78
N GLU A 547 11.47 -8.04 -1.41
CA GLU A 547 12.50 -7.62 -2.36
C GLU A 547 12.88 -8.75 -3.32
N SER A 548 12.99 -9.97 -2.80
CA SER A 548 13.31 -11.18 -3.56
C SER A 548 12.28 -11.54 -4.65
N ALA A 549 11.06 -11.00 -4.56
CA ALA A 549 9.99 -11.22 -5.53
C ALA A 549 9.90 -10.09 -6.58
N LEU A 550 10.68 -9.01 -6.42
CA LEU A 550 10.68 -7.89 -7.34
C LEU A 550 11.62 -8.16 -8.52
N PRO A 551 11.19 -7.87 -9.77
CA PRO A 551 12.07 -7.95 -10.91
C PRO A 551 13.24 -6.96 -10.75
N ASN A 552 14.41 -7.33 -11.24
CA ASN A 552 15.62 -6.51 -11.24
C ASN A 552 16.11 -6.07 -9.84
N ALA A 553 15.64 -6.71 -8.76
CA ALA A 553 16.18 -6.48 -7.42
C ALA A 553 17.69 -6.75 -7.41
N LEU A 554 18.46 -5.84 -6.79
CA LEU A 554 19.91 -6.02 -6.70
C LEU A 554 20.26 -7.27 -5.89
N PRO A 555 21.34 -7.98 -6.22
CA PRO A 555 21.70 -9.21 -5.52
C PRO A 555 22.17 -8.96 -4.09
N TYR A 556 22.03 -9.96 -3.23
CA TYR A 556 22.64 -9.98 -1.91
C TYR A 556 24.18 -10.04 -2.01
N ASP A 557 24.86 -9.28 -1.16
CA ASP A 557 26.31 -9.37 -0.95
C ASP A 557 26.71 -8.92 0.46
N THR A 558 28.01 -8.94 0.74
CA THR A 558 28.58 -8.57 2.04
C THR A 558 29.78 -7.64 1.88
N ILE A 559 30.05 -6.83 2.90
CA ILE A 559 31.25 -6.02 3.05
C ILE A 559 31.97 -6.37 4.36
N PRO A 560 33.20 -5.88 4.60
CA PRO A 560 33.83 -6.02 5.91
C PRO A 560 32.94 -5.46 7.05
N PRO A 561 32.91 -6.11 8.21
CA PRO A 561 32.21 -5.58 9.38
C PRO A 561 32.91 -4.32 9.89
N THR A 562 32.14 -3.42 10.50
CA THR A 562 32.71 -2.33 11.30
C THR A 562 33.01 -2.84 12.71
N ALA A 563 33.83 -2.12 13.48
CA ALA A 563 34.07 -2.45 14.87
C ALA A 563 32.87 -2.02 15.73
N TYR A 564 32.30 -2.96 16.49
CA TYR A 564 31.22 -2.67 17.44
C TYR A 564 31.23 -3.66 18.62
N PRO A 565 30.79 -3.24 19.82
CA PRO A 565 30.59 -4.16 20.94
C PRO A 565 29.42 -5.11 20.68
N THR A 566 29.65 -6.40 20.86
CA THR A 566 28.61 -7.43 20.80
C THR A 566 28.20 -7.85 22.21
N SER A 567 26.89 -7.97 22.47
CA SER A 567 26.35 -8.55 23.70
C SER A 567 25.75 -9.93 23.41
N ASP A 568 26.17 -10.94 24.16
CA ASP A 568 25.61 -12.30 24.07
C ASP A 568 24.48 -12.57 25.07
N ALA A 569 23.99 -11.54 25.78
CA ALA A 569 22.96 -11.69 26.81
C ALA A 569 21.68 -12.35 26.27
N ILE A 570 21.16 -11.86 25.14
CA ILE A 570 19.93 -12.37 24.50
C ILE A 570 20.20 -13.73 23.83
N ASN A 571 21.27 -13.82 23.02
CA ASN A 571 21.66 -15.06 22.34
C ASN A 571 21.80 -16.23 23.32
N GLY A 572 22.34 -15.94 24.51
CA GLY A 572 22.56 -16.90 25.56
C GLY A 572 21.30 -17.45 26.24
N VAL A 573 20.13 -16.87 26.01
CA VAL A 573 18.83 -17.33 26.56
C VAL A 573 17.80 -17.66 25.46
N LEU A 574 18.13 -17.43 24.18
CA LEU A 574 17.19 -17.53 23.06
C LEU A 574 16.51 -18.90 22.92
N ASN A 575 17.22 -19.99 23.22
CA ASN A 575 16.62 -21.32 23.20
C ASN A 575 15.54 -21.50 24.26
N THR A 576 15.74 -20.94 25.46
CA THR A 576 14.73 -20.93 26.54
C THR A 576 13.50 -20.14 26.09
N LEU A 577 13.70 -18.94 25.54
CA LEU A 577 12.60 -18.09 25.07
C LEU A 577 11.77 -18.77 23.98
N ARG A 578 12.42 -19.49 23.06
CA ARG A 578 11.71 -20.28 22.03
C ARG A 578 10.88 -21.42 22.63
N GLN A 579 11.39 -22.08 23.67
CA GLN A 579 10.65 -23.15 24.35
C GLN A 579 9.42 -22.59 25.09
N GLU A 580 9.59 -21.50 25.83
CA GLU A 580 8.51 -20.83 26.57
C GLU A 580 7.43 -20.29 25.62
N HIS A 581 7.85 -19.61 24.54
CA HIS A 581 6.97 -19.19 23.45
C HIS A 581 6.15 -20.37 22.91
N ASN A 582 6.82 -21.43 22.46
CA ASN A 582 6.14 -22.59 21.85
C ASN A 582 5.16 -23.26 22.83
N ALA A 583 5.52 -23.36 24.11
CA ALA A 583 4.65 -23.95 25.13
C ALA A 583 3.39 -23.11 25.39
N ARG A 584 3.56 -21.78 25.44
CA ARG A 584 2.47 -20.82 25.68
C ARG A 584 1.53 -20.75 24.49
N VAL A 585 2.05 -20.51 23.28
CA VAL A 585 1.22 -20.35 22.08
C VAL A 585 0.48 -21.62 21.67
N ALA A 586 0.94 -22.80 22.10
CA ALA A 586 0.20 -24.06 21.91
C ALA A 586 -1.16 -24.08 22.63
N HIS A 587 -1.32 -23.29 23.68
CA HIS A 587 -2.52 -23.27 24.52
C HIS A 587 -3.23 -21.91 24.56
N GLU A 588 -2.60 -20.84 24.05
CA GLU A 588 -3.17 -19.49 24.01
C GLU A 588 -4.27 -19.37 22.95
N PRO A 589 -5.56 -19.19 23.34
CA PRO A 589 -6.67 -19.23 22.39
C PRO A 589 -6.59 -18.16 21.30
N ASP A 590 -6.19 -16.93 21.65
CA ASP A 590 -6.11 -15.80 20.71
C ASP A 590 -5.05 -16.07 19.62
N PHE A 591 -3.90 -16.62 20.01
CA PHE A 591 -2.81 -16.95 19.09
C PHE A 591 -3.19 -18.12 18.17
N GLN A 592 -3.76 -19.19 18.73
CA GLN A 592 -4.23 -20.36 17.95
C GLN A 592 -5.30 -19.99 16.94
N TYR A 593 -6.23 -19.11 17.31
CA TYR A 593 -7.26 -18.60 16.42
C TYR A 593 -6.64 -17.83 15.24
N LEU A 594 -5.70 -16.93 15.53
CA LEU A 594 -5.00 -16.15 14.52
C LEU A 594 -4.21 -17.03 13.54
N VAL A 595 -3.41 -17.97 14.04
CA VAL A 595 -2.60 -18.88 13.19
C VAL A 595 -3.48 -19.71 12.25
N LYS A 596 -4.61 -20.24 12.73
CA LYS A 596 -5.53 -21.02 11.90
C LYS A 596 -6.21 -20.18 10.82
N ARG A 597 -6.55 -18.92 11.10
CA ARG A 597 -7.07 -17.99 10.09
C ARG A 597 -6.03 -17.68 9.01
N ILE A 598 -4.79 -17.46 9.42
CA ILE A 598 -3.65 -17.26 8.51
C ILE A 598 -3.47 -18.47 7.58
N GLN A 599 -3.54 -19.69 8.12
CA GLN A 599 -3.42 -20.91 7.33
C GLN A 599 -4.55 -21.00 6.29
N ALA A 600 -5.81 -20.79 6.70
CA ALA A 600 -6.95 -20.82 5.78
C ALA A 600 -6.84 -19.76 4.67
N ALA A 601 -6.39 -18.55 5.01
CA ALA A 601 -6.17 -17.49 4.03
C ALA A 601 -5.08 -17.85 3.01
N ARG A 602 -4.00 -18.52 3.44
CA ARG A 602 -2.94 -19.01 2.55
C ARG A 602 -3.40 -20.13 1.62
N GLU A 603 -4.22 -21.04 2.13
CA GLU A 603 -4.80 -22.11 1.31
C GLU A 603 -5.69 -21.53 0.20
N GLU A 604 -6.44 -20.48 0.50
CA GLU A 604 -7.28 -19.79 -0.49
C GLU A 604 -6.46 -18.99 -1.51
N SER A 605 -5.46 -18.22 -1.06
CA SER A 605 -4.64 -17.36 -1.94
C SER A 605 -3.71 -18.13 -2.88
N ASN A 606 -3.55 -19.44 -2.68
CA ASN A 606 -2.81 -20.32 -3.56
C ASN A 606 -3.62 -20.86 -4.75
N LYS A 607 -4.93 -20.59 -4.79
CA LYS A 607 -5.76 -20.94 -5.95
C LYS A 607 -5.51 -19.93 -7.08
N THR A 608 -5.12 -20.44 -8.24
CA THR A 608 -4.92 -19.64 -9.47
C THR A 608 -6.13 -19.68 -10.41
N THR A 609 -7.10 -20.56 -10.15
CA THR A 609 -8.31 -20.71 -10.96
C THR A 609 -9.56 -20.68 -10.12
N VAL A 610 -10.62 -20.11 -10.67
CA VAL A 610 -11.96 -20.09 -10.06
C VAL A 610 -12.99 -20.67 -11.02
N SER A 611 -14.02 -21.32 -10.47
CA SER A 611 -15.15 -21.81 -11.27
C SER A 611 -16.05 -20.65 -11.73
N LEU A 612 -16.58 -20.75 -12.96
CA LEU A 612 -17.63 -19.86 -13.49
C LEU A 612 -19.04 -20.46 -13.33
N ASN A 613 -19.16 -21.50 -12.51
CA ASN A 613 -20.44 -22.04 -12.05
C ASN A 613 -20.80 -21.43 -10.69
N ILE A 614 -21.92 -20.70 -10.63
CA ILE A 614 -22.35 -19.99 -9.41
C ILE A 614 -22.68 -20.94 -8.26
N ASP A 615 -23.26 -22.12 -8.52
CA ASP A 615 -23.60 -23.08 -7.48
C ASP A 615 -22.36 -23.74 -6.89
N THR A 616 -21.35 -24.01 -7.72
CA THR A 616 -20.02 -24.47 -7.28
C THR A 616 -19.37 -23.42 -6.38
N ARG A 617 -19.31 -22.16 -6.81
CA ARG A 617 -18.72 -21.08 -6.03
C ARG A 617 -19.50 -20.81 -4.73
N ARG A 618 -20.83 -20.95 -4.73
CA ARG A 618 -21.66 -20.86 -3.52
C ARG A 618 -21.37 -22.00 -2.54
N ALA A 619 -21.20 -23.23 -3.03
CA ALA A 619 -20.82 -24.36 -2.19
C ALA A 619 -19.42 -24.17 -1.56
N GLU A 620 -18.46 -23.66 -2.33
CA GLU A 620 -17.13 -23.31 -1.86
C GLU A 620 -17.18 -22.20 -0.78
N GLN A 621 -17.91 -21.12 -1.04
CA GLN A 621 -18.11 -20.02 -0.08
C GLN A 621 -18.76 -20.53 1.21
N ASN A 622 -19.84 -21.31 1.13
CA ASN A 622 -20.51 -21.90 2.29
C ASN A 622 -19.58 -22.77 3.13
N LYS A 623 -18.72 -23.57 2.47
CA LYS A 623 -17.72 -24.41 3.15
C LYS A 623 -16.70 -23.55 3.91
N LEU A 624 -16.20 -22.49 3.29
CA LEU A 624 -15.27 -21.54 3.91
C LEU A 624 -15.94 -20.82 5.09
N GLN A 625 -17.17 -20.34 4.93
CA GLN A 625 -17.95 -19.70 5.98
C GLN A 625 -18.16 -20.64 7.19
N GLN A 626 -18.52 -21.90 6.96
CA GLN A 626 -18.67 -22.90 8.02
C GLN A 626 -17.34 -23.16 8.75
N GLN A 627 -16.23 -23.23 8.02
CA GLN A 627 -14.89 -23.38 8.59
C GLN A 627 -14.52 -22.17 9.48
N MET A 628 -14.76 -20.95 9.00
CA MET A 628 -14.49 -19.72 9.75
C MET A 628 -15.38 -19.59 10.99
N LEU A 629 -16.68 -19.89 10.89
CA LEU A 629 -17.60 -19.89 12.02
C LEU A 629 -17.20 -20.93 13.08
N SER A 630 -16.84 -22.14 12.65
CA SER A 630 -16.36 -23.20 13.55
C SER A 630 -15.11 -22.77 14.32
N LEU A 631 -14.17 -22.15 13.61
CA LEU A 631 -12.95 -21.61 14.18
C LEU A 631 -13.24 -20.49 15.20
N ALA A 632 -14.12 -19.55 14.86
CA ALA A 632 -14.54 -18.45 15.74
C ALA A 632 -15.28 -18.95 16.99
N ASN A 633 -16.18 -19.93 16.84
CA ASN A 633 -16.92 -20.51 17.96
C ASN A 633 -16.02 -21.34 18.90
N THR A 634 -15.01 -22.01 18.35
CA THR A 634 -13.97 -22.68 19.14
C THR A 634 -13.19 -21.67 19.99
N HIS A 635 -12.78 -20.55 19.38
CA HIS A 635 -12.09 -19.45 20.07
C HIS A 635 -12.94 -18.80 21.16
N ARG A 636 -14.21 -18.50 20.85
CA ARG A 636 -15.15 -17.90 21.81
C ARG A 636 -15.40 -18.80 23.01
N LYS A 637 -15.59 -20.11 22.78
CA LYS A 637 -15.70 -21.09 23.88
C LYS A 637 -14.45 -21.09 24.76
N ALA A 638 -13.26 -21.05 24.15
CA ALA A 638 -11.99 -21.02 24.89
C ALA A 638 -11.78 -19.70 25.68
N THR A 639 -12.36 -18.60 25.23
CA THR A 639 -12.28 -17.28 25.88
C THR A 639 -13.51 -16.94 26.74
N GLY A 640 -14.38 -17.92 27.02
CA GLY A 640 -15.55 -17.75 27.89
C GLY A 640 -16.70 -16.92 27.27
N LYS A 641 -16.70 -16.71 25.96
CA LYS A 641 -17.73 -15.99 25.22
C LYS A 641 -18.76 -16.95 24.62
N PRO A 642 -20.06 -16.56 24.52
CA PRO A 642 -21.08 -17.40 23.89
C PRO A 642 -20.79 -17.59 22.40
N PRO A 643 -21.00 -18.77 21.79
CA PRO A 643 -20.80 -18.97 20.36
C PRO A 643 -21.76 -18.11 19.53
N TYR A 644 -21.36 -17.75 18.32
CA TYR A 644 -22.25 -17.20 17.30
C TYR A 644 -23.21 -18.29 16.81
N GLU A 645 -24.47 -17.91 16.62
CA GLU A 645 -25.53 -18.82 16.17
C GLU A 645 -25.34 -19.27 14.73
N ASN A 646 -24.83 -18.38 13.87
CA ASN A 646 -24.61 -18.61 12.44
C ASN A 646 -23.50 -17.68 11.92
N TYR A 647 -23.13 -17.85 10.64
CA TYR A 647 -22.07 -17.05 10.03
C TYR A 647 -22.43 -15.56 9.97
N LYS A 648 -23.72 -15.22 9.76
CA LYS A 648 -24.16 -13.82 9.71
C LYS A 648 -23.93 -13.11 11.04
N ALA A 649 -24.24 -13.75 12.16
CA ALA A 649 -23.96 -13.22 13.49
C ALA A 649 -22.44 -13.06 13.76
N PHE A 650 -21.61 -13.92 13.18
CA PHE A 650 -20.15 -13.78 13.25
C PHE A 650 -19.68 -12.56 12.41
N GLU A 651 -20.15 -12.46 11.17
CA GLU A 651 -19.87 -11.36 10.24
C GLU A 651 -20.29 -10.00 10.80
N ASP A 652 -21.54 -9.87 11.25
CA ASP A 652 -22.06 -8.63 11.84
C ASP A 652 -21.24 -8.18 13.07
N ALA A 653 -20.70 -9.14 13.83
CA ALA A 653 -19.82 -8.85 14.94
C ALA A 653 -18.41 -8.41 14.49
N GLN A 654 -17.90 -8.91 13.36
CA GLN A 654 -16.65 -8.42 12.77
C GLN A 654 -16.84 -7.00 12.23
N ASP A 655 -17.94 -6.76 11.53
CA ASP A 655 -18.28 -5.47 10.95
C ASP A 655 -18.50 -4.41 12.03
N ALA A 656 -19.16 -4.76 13.15
CA ALA A 656 -19.28 -3.88 14.31
C ALA A 656 -17.93 -3.57 14.98
N GLU A 657 -16.98 -4.52 14.95
CA GLU A 657 -15.61 -4.29 15.45
C GLU A 657 -14.79 -3.39 14.51
N GLN A 658 -15.09 -3.37 13.21
CA GLN A 658 -14.49 -2.43 12.24
C GLN A 658 -15.16 -1.05 12.29
N SER A 659 -16.50 -1.00 12.19
CA SER A 659 -17.30 0.23 12.16
C SER A 659 -17.39 0.97 13.50
N GLY A 660 -17.14 0.29 14.64
CA GLY A 660 -16.97 0.95 15.94
C GLY A 660 -15.75 1.89 16.02
N ASN A 661 -14.89 1.90 14.99
CA ASN A 661 -13.80 2.83 14.78
C ASN A 661 -14.09 3.87 13.67
N ASP A 662 -15.29 3.82 13.04
CA ASP A 662 -15.69 4.65 11.89
C ASP A 662 -16.75 5.71 12.23
N ASP A 663 -16.83 6.16 13.49
CA ASP A 663 -17.58 7.38 13.82
C ASP A 663 -16.92 8.65 13.21
N GLU A 664 -15.88 8.47 12.40
CA GLU A 664 -15.52 9.37 11.29
C GLU A 664 -15.53 8.57 9.96
N GLY A 665 -16.65 8.62 9.24
CA GLY A 665 -16.91 7.86 8.02
C GLY A 665 -15.75 7.83 7.01
N ASP A 666 -15.15 6.65 6.87
CA ASP A 666 -14.16 6.30 5.86
C ASP A 666 -14.82 5.50 4.73
N ASP A 667 -15.30 6.23 3.73
CA ASP A 667 -15.50 5.67 2.38
C ASP A 667 -14.43 6.28 1.46
N SER A 668 -13.15 6.17 1.83
CA SER A 668 -12.06 6.35 0.88
C SER A 668 -11.93 5.07 0.03
N GLU A 669 -11.92 5.20 -1.30
CA GLU A 669 -11.38 4.17 -2.18
C GLU A 669 -9.85 4.11 -2.02
N THR A 670 -9.38 3.88 -0.80
CA THR A 670 -8.07 3.33 -0.54
C THR A 670 -8.18 1.82 -0.69
N LEU A 671 -7.08 1.19 -1.14
CA LEU A 671 -7.00 -0.27 -1.26
C LEU A 671 -7.57 -0.90 0.02
N PRO A 672 -8.51 -1.86 -0.06
CA PRO A 672 -9.00 -2.53 1.13
C PRO A 672 -7.78 -3.06 1.88
N ASP A 673 -7.72 -2.87 3.20
CA ASP A 673 -6.73 -3.50 4.06
C ASP A 673 -6.62 -4.98 3.65
N GLN A 674 -5.57 -5.31 2.89
CA GLN A 674 -5.48 -6.57 2.12
C GLN A 674 -5.06 -7.75 3.00
N THR A 675 -5.43 -7.70 4.28
CA THR A 675 -5.20 -8.75 5.25
C THR A 675 -6.50 -9.03 5.99
N PRO A 676 -6.98 -10.27 6.07
CA PRO A 676 -8.14 -10.60 6.88
C PRO A 676 -7.87 -10.33 8.37
N GLY A 677 -8.17 -9.12 8.84
CA GLY A 677 -8.25 -8.74 10.25
C GLY A 677 -6.94 -8.30 10.93
N MET A 678 -6.23 -7.33 10.36
CA MET A 678 -5.17 -6.58 11.08
C MET A 678 -5.23 -5.06 10.85
N SER A 679 -6.43 -4.47 10.85
CA SER A 679 -6.60 -3.05 11.15
C SER A 679 -7.15 -2.90 12.55
N ASN A 680 -6.26 -2.61 13.51
CA ASN A 680 -6.67 -1.93 14.73
C ASN A 680 -5.45 -1.26 15.39
N THR A 681 -5.37 0.06 15.30
CA THR A 681 -4.39 0.85 16.08
C THR A 681 -4.75 0.87 17.56
N ASP A 682 -6.01 0.62 17.93
CA ASP A 682 -6.47 0.74 19.32
C ASP A 682 -6.53 -0.60 20.08
N LYS A 683 -6.97 -1.69 19.46
CA LYS A 683 -6.96 -3.03 20.10
C LYS A 683 -5.55 -3.62 20.16
N ILE A 684 -5.19 -4.27 21.26
CA ILE A 684 -3.93 -5.03 21.37
C ILE A 684 -4.17 -6.40 20.74
N ASP A 685 -3.32 -6.78 19.77
CA ASP A 685 -3.46 -8.07 19.08
C ASP A 685 -2.69 -9.22 19.76
N ALA A 686 -2.91 -10.45 19.28
CA ALA A 686 -2.29 -11.65 19.83
C ALA A 686 -0.75 -11.66 19.70
N TYR A 687 -0.20 -11.06 18.64
CA TYR A 687 1.26 -10.94 18.46
C TYR A 687 1.86 -9.90 19.39
N GLN A 688 1.17 -8.77 19.63
CA GLN A 688 1.59 -7.76 20.59
C GLN A 688 1.58 -8.31 22.02
N THR A 689 0.52 -9.04 22.39
CA THR A 689 0.42 -9.72 23.69
C THR A 689 1.51 -10.78 23.87
N GLU A 690 1.73 -11.63 22.87
CA GLU A 690 2.80 -12.64 22.94
C GLU A 690 4.19 -11.99 22.98
N SER A 691 4.41 -10.90 22.26
CA SER A 691 5.67 -10.15 22.31
C SER A 691 5.93 -9.55 23.69
N ALA A 692 4.89 -9.11 24.38
CA ALA A 692 4.96 -8.63 25.75
C ALA A 692 5.37 -9.76 26.72
N HIS A 693 4.83 -10.97 26.55
CA HIS A 693 5.24 -12.14 27.32
C HIS A 693 6.69 -12.55 27.04
N ILE A 694 7.10 -12.64 25.78
CA ILE A 694 8.49 -12.97 25.42
C ILE A 694 9.47 -11.94 26.01
N LEU A 695 9.09 -10.66 26.03
CA LEU A 695 9.92 -9.62 26.63
C LEU A 695 10.11 -9.83 28.15
N LEU A 696 9.06 -10.25 28.86
CA LEU A 696 9.15 -10.58 30.29
C LEU A 696 9.97 -11.85 30.53
N ASP A 697 9.75 -12.90 29.74
CA ASP A 697 10.53 -14.14 29.74
C ASP A 697 12.03 -13.81 29.59
N MET A 698 12.37 -12.91 28.65
CA MET A 698 13.74 -12.44 28.44
C MET A 698 14.32 -11.73 29.66
N ILE A 699 13.54 -10.85 30.31
CA ILE A 699 13.97 -10.15 31.53
C ILE A 699 14.32 -11.17 32.62
N HIS A 700 13.42 -12.14 32.88
CA HIS A 700 13.63 -13.15 33.91
C HIS A 700 14.82 -14.06 33.60
N ALA A 701 14.94 -14.54 32.35
CA ALA A 701 15.99 -15.45 31.95
C ALA A 701 17.40 -14.80 32.01
N ILE A 702 17.52 -13.51 31.64
CA ILE A 702 18.79 -12.79 31.71
C ILE A 702 19.22 -12.60 33.17
N VAL A 703 18.29 -12.19 34.06
CA VAL A 703 18.59 -12.03 35.50
C VAL A 703 19.02 -13.36 36.11
N ALA A 704 18.29 -14.44 35.87
CA ALA A 704 18.61 -15.76 36.39
C ALA A 704 20.01 -16.26 35.95
N LYS A 705 20.41 -15.94 34.71
CA LYS A 705 21.74 -16.31 34.20
C LYS A 705 22.87 -15.50 34.84
N GLN A 706 22.65 -14.21 35.11
CA GLN A 706 23.61 -13.36 35.82
C GLN A 706 23.82 -13.84 37.26
N ASP A 707 22.75 -14.24 37.95
CA ASP A 707 22.83 -14.77 39.31
C ASP A 707 23.57 -16.11 39.39
N GLN A 708 23.50 -16.94 38.34
CA GLN A 708 24.27 -18.19 38.23
C GLN A 708 25.75 -17.93 38.01
N GLN A 709 26.12 -16.95 37.18
CA GLN A 709 27.52 -16.59 36.90
C GLN A 709 28.21 -15.84 38.03
N GLY A 710 27.45 -15.22 38.96
CA GLY A 710 28.00 -14.55 40.14
C GLY A 710 28.24 -15.46 41.34
N ASN A 711 27.82 -16.73 41.28
CA ASN A 711 27.98 -17.73 42.35
C ASN A 711 29.04 -18.81 42.05
N ASP A 712 29.64 -18.77 40.86
CA ASP A 712 30.83 -19.55 40.46
C ASP A 712 32.07 -18.63 40.49
#